data_AF-A0A4Y7K2D6-F1
#
_entry.id   AF-A0A4Y7K2D6-F1
#
_cell.length_a   1.000
_cell.length_b   1.000
_cell.length_c   1.000
_cell.angle_alpha   90.00
_cell.angle_beta   90.00
_cell.angle_gamma   90.00
#
_symmetry.space_group_name_H-M   'P 1'
#
loop_
_entity.id
_entity.type
_entity.pdbx_description
1 polymer ?
#
loop_
_entity_poly.entity_id
_entity_poly.type
_entity_poly.pdbx_seq_one_letter_code
_entity_poly.pdbx_strand_id
1 'polypeptide(L)'
;MKEARKCVCTALLVFMVVLLSSSTLFMKENKERNQAQHSLIWDMKSMILSIIDESWFHGNRQVVVNTEDKKPSHVVLSPNLTTCHPSFSDDNKPVYCCPPKRKSEEPFINFQFPDPSTQPVRVRRPAHVMDKDKDFVGKRQADIHCIFCTGAYNQQHSNSLMKIHRSWMFFPWHRMMIYFHERILGSLIGDDTFALPFWNWDAPEGMHVPDMFLNGSFVDTERDSSHLPPQVVDVNFDEQERGLGHEEQKAYNVGFMYTQMISAAKKPELFMGCPYKAGGDGYCNAPGTVEDAPHNTLHYWMGSNLNPERENMGAFYSAARDPIFYSHHSNIDRLWEVWRELRSSNNVPGDSDWLDTHFFFHNEKSQLLRVRIRDVLDIMKLSYTFDWVENPWINARPKPSVPPHMARQILRMRNSNNHDTGGLLLITSDFGPTGRILDTILRVQVQRPRTHRMREEKEDEEEVLVVYGIDVKNDVYAKFDVYVNAVDEITISPTTREFAGTFVNMRRGVTVVMNKDDITVDKKTHIKLGISELLEDLEADEDESIWVSLVPKVNTEDIKPSHVVLSPNLTTCHPSYTEQHKHVKCCPPKRLSEEPIIDFQFPDPSAQPIRVRRPAHVMSQDIDFVAKYNKAIAIMKSLPYDDPRNFMRQANIHCTFCTGAYNQQHFNTLMSVHMSWIFFPWHRMMIYFHERILGDLIGDDTFALPFWNWDSPVGMHVPDMFLNGSLSDKQRDGSHLPPQVVDSNYQGKERGLASKEQKAYNVGLMYTQMISAAKKPELFMGCPFKAGKDGYCKSPGTLENAPHNTLHYWMGSSLRHEREDMGSLYSAARDPIFYSHHSNIDRLWEVWRKLLNSKNIDPEDPDWLDTEFFFHNEKSQLVRVKIRDALDITKLRYTFEEVVNPWSHINARPKPAVPPHMAKQMLKMRNNDNGGLLLTASDFGRTGRILDNVVRVQVQRPRTNRTKNEIEYEEEVLVVYGIDIKTDVYAKFDVYVNAVDENAINPTTREFAGTFVNMRRGVKEMMNEDDVAVDHMKSNLKLGISELLEDLEADGDESIWVSLVPQGDTGVNISIDGIRIEYLR
;
A
#
# COMPACT_ATOMS: atom_id res chain seq x y z
N MET A 1 -54.02 -18.79 43.23
CA MET A 1 -54.63 -18.99 41.87
C MET A 1 -53.84 -18.38 40.71
N LYS A 2 -53.07 -17.29 40.89
CA LYS A 2 -52.23 -16.73 39.80
C LYS A 2 -50.93 -17.51 39.54
N GLU A 3 -50.31 -18.14 40.54
CA GLU A 3 -49.09 -18.93 40.32
C GLU A 3 -49.36 -20.33 39.74
N ALA A 4 -50.45 -20.99 40.15
CA ALA A 4 -50.85 -22.28 39.58
C ALA A 4 -51.19 -22.20 38.07
N ARG A 5 -51.68 -21.05 37.59
CA ARG A 5 -51.91 -20.82 36.14
C ARG A 5 -50.63 -20.58 35.36
N LYS A 6 -49.58 -20.04 35.98
CA LYS A 6 -48.28 -19.82 35.32
C LYS A 6 -47.53 -21.12 35.09
N CYS A 7 -47.46 -22.02 36.08
CA CYS A 7 -46.80 -23.32 35.90
C CYS A 7 -47.50 -24.21 34.84
N VAL A 8 -48.84 -24.14 34.73
CA VAL A 8 -49.58 -24.92 33.71
C VAL A 8 -49.33 -24.38 32.30
N CYS A 9 -49.22 -23.05 32.11
CA CYS A 9 -48.88 -22.46 30.83
C CYS A 9 -47.43 -22.74 30.41
N THR A 10 -46.48 -22.72 31.34
CA THR A 10 -45.07 -23.04 31.05
C THR A 10 -44.88 -24.52 30.71
N ALA A 11 -45.59 -25.43 31.40
CA ALA A 11 -45.55 -26.86 31.08
C ALA A 11 -46.17 -27.18 29.71
N LEU A 12 -47.27 -26.52 29.31
CA LEU A 12 -47.89 -26.69 27.99
C LEU A 12 -47.02 -26.18 26.84
N LEU A 13 -46.27 -25.08 27.06
CA LEU A 13 -45.34 -24.52 26.07
C LEU A 13 -44.13 -25.43 25.85
N VAL A 14 -43.57 -26.01 26.92
CA VAL A 14 -42.47 -26.99 26.81
C VAL A 14 -42.94 -28.28 26.13
N PHE A 15 -44.16 -28.75 26.41
CA PHE A 15 -44.71 -29.96 25.78
C PHE A 15 -44.98 -29.79 24.27
N MET A 16 -45.40 -28.59 23.83
CA MET A 16 -45.56 -28.27 22.40
C MET A 16 -44.24 -28.20 21.63
N VAL A 17 -43.18 -27.63 22.24
CA VAL A 17 -41.85 -27.53 21.62
C VAL A 17 -41.21 -28.91 21.47
N VAL A 18 -41.39 -29.80 22.46
CA VAL A 18 -40.90 -31.18 22.38
C VAL A 18 -41.62 -31.97 21.28
N LEU A 19 -42.96 -31.86 21.16
CA LEU A 19 -43.74 -32.52 20.09
C LEU A 19 -43.34 -32.07 18.67
N LEU A 20 -42.96 -30.81 18.49
CA LEU A 20 -42.50 -30.25 17.20
C LEU A 20 -41.06 -30.64 16.82
N SER A 21 -40.25 -31.07 17.79
CA SER A 21 -38.86 -31.50 17.56
C SER A 21 -38.70 -32.99 17.22
N SER A 22 -39.76 -33.80 17.40
CA SER A 22 -39.74 -35.25 17.22
C SER A 22 -40.25 -35.78 15.87
N SER A 23 -40.47 -34.92 14.86
CA SER A 23 -40.98 -35.32 13.53
C SER A 23 -39.92 -35.45 12.43
N THR A 24 -38.65 -35.69 12.77
CA THR A 24 -37.57 -35.97 11.81
C THR A 24 -37.24 -37.47 11.66
N LEU A 25 -38.09 -38.36 12.16
CA LEU A 25 -38.11 -39.77 11.75
C LEU A 25 -39.40 -40.04 10.96
N PHE A 26 -39.26 -40.60 9.76
CA PHE A 26 -40.26 -40.77 8.68
C PHE A 26 -40.42 -39.57 7.75
N MET A 27 -39.63 -39.54 6.65
CA MET A 27 -40.12 -39.36 5.27
C MET A 27 -38.94 -39.58 4.29
N LYS A 28 -38.73 -40.84 3.91
CA LYS A 28 -38.09 -41.23 2.65
C LYS A 28 -39.24 -41.27 1.62
N GLU A 29 -39.00 -40.79 0.40
CA GLU A 29 -39.89 -40.84 -0.78
C GLU A 29 -41.13 -39.93 -0.79
N ASN A 30 -41.03 -38.77 -1.44
CA ASN A 30 -41.74 -38.46 -2.70
C ASN A 30 -41.58 -36.98 -3.09
N LYS A 31 -41.27 -36.75 -4.37
CA LYS A 31 -41.31 -35.45 -5.04
C LYS A 31 -42.78 -35.05 -5.25
N GLU A 32 -43.04 -33.74 -5.19
CA GLU A 32 -44.31 -33.04 -5.53
C GLU A 32 -45.43 -32.99 -4.46
N ARG A 33 -45.25 -32.12 -3.45
CA ARG A 33 -46.26 -31.19 -2.87
C ARG A 33 -45.71 -30.69 -1.52
N ASN A 34 -45.59 -29.37 -1.34
CA ASN A 34 -45.87 -28.61 -0.09
C ASN A 34 -45.20 -27.23 -0.09
N GLN A 35 -45.78 -26.26 -0.82
CA GLN A 35 -45.45 -24.83 -0.67
C GLN A 35 -46.40 -24.11 0.31
N ALA A 36 -47.32 -24.84 0.96
CA ALA A 36 -48.34 -24.29 1.86
C ALA A 36 -48.13 -24.60 3.36
N GLN A 37 -47.14 -25.43 3.74
CA GLN A 37 -46.90 -25.78 5.16
C GLN A 37 -45.75 -24.98 5.81
N HIS A 38 -44.89 -24.31 5.03
CA HIS A 38 -43.80 -23.49 5.58
C HIS A 38 -44.24 -22.11 6.12
N SER A 39 -45.38 -21.58 5.67
CA SER A 39 -45.88 -20.27 6.16
C SER A 39 -46.50 -20.38 7.57
N LEU A 40 -47.19 -21.48 7.89
CA LEU A 40 -47.88 -21.64 9.17
C LEU A 40 -46.92 -21.71 10.37
N ILE A 41 -45.72 -22.27 10.17
CA ILE A 41 -44.68 -22.39 11.21
C ILE A 41 -43.97 -21.05 11.45
N TRP A 42 -43.83 -20.23 10.39
CA TRP A 42 -43.23 -18.89 10.48
C TRP A 42 -44.17 -17.90 11.19
N ASP A 43 -45.47 -17.95 10.87
CA ASP A 43 -46.47 -17.08 11.49
C ASP A 43 -46.69 -17.40 12.98
N MET A 44 -46.62 -18.68 13.39
CA MET A 44 -46.69 -19.05 14.81
C MET A 44 -45.45 -18.62 15.62
N LYS A 45 -44.26 -18.58 15.01
CA LYS A 45 -43.03 -18.08 15.67
C LYS A 45 -43.08 -16.56 15.88
N SER A 46 -43.60 -15.84 14.89
CA SER A 46 -43.78 -14.39 14.95
C SER A 46 -44.85 -13.97 15.98
N MET A 47 -45.92 -14.77 16.14
CA MET A 47 -46.97 -14.53 17.14
C MET A 47 -46.53 -14.79 18.60
N ILE A 48 -45.52 -15.64 18.82
CA ILE A 48 -44.99 -15.91 20.18
C ILE A 48 -44.00 -14.83 20.62
N LEU A 49 -43.27 -14.21 19.68
CA LEU A 49 -42.33 -13.12 19.97
C LEU A 49 -43.01 -11.77 20.21
N SER A 50 -44.30 -11.61 19.86
CA SER A 50 -45.06 -10.37 20.05
C SER A 50 -45.84 -10.27 21.36
N ILE A 51 -45.77 -11.27 22.26
CA ILE A 51 -46.55 -11.32 23.52
C ILE A 51 -45.69 -11.02 24.77
N ILE A 52 -44.38 -10.78 24.64
CA ILE A 52 -43.50 -10.47 25.78
C ILE A 52 -42.98 -9.03 25.63
N ASP A 53 -43.77 -8.08 26.10
CA ASP A 53 -43.41 -6.68 26.27
C ASP A 53 -43.20 -6.32 27.76
N GLU A 54 -42.33 -5.35 27.98
CA GLU A 54 -41.66 -4.89 29.18
C GLU A 54 -42.61 -4.54 30.34
N SER A 55 -42.71 -5.39 31.38
CA SER A 55 -43.31 -4.98 32.67
C SER A 55 -43.09 -5.96 33.84
N TRP A 56 -41.91 -6.58 33.99
CA TRP A 56 -41.63 -7.43 35.16
C TRP A 56 -40.25 -7.08 35.75
N PHE A 57 -40.28 -6.27 36.81
CA PHE A 57 -39.21 -5.98 37.79
C PHE A 57 -38.31 -4.75 37.55
N HIS A 58 -38.84 -3.57 37.85
CA HIS A 58 -38.08 -2.55 38.59
C HIS A 58 -38.34 -2.70 40.10
N GLY A 59 -37.25 -2.71 40.88
CA GLY A 59 -37.25 -2.77 42.34
C GLY A 59 -35.88 -2.39 42.92
N ASN A 60 -35.66 -1.08 43.01
CA ASN A 60 -34.52 -0.33 43.54
C ASN A 60 -33.60 -0.98 44.58
N ARG A 61 -32.28 -0.89 44.32
CA ARG A 61 -31.27 -0.44 45.30
C ARG A 61 -30.10 0.24 44.58
N GLN A 62 -29.78 1.45 45.06
CA GLN A 62 -28.85 2.42 44.49
C GLN A 62 -27.45 1.88 44.20
N VAL A 63 -26.96 2.08 42.98
CA VAL A 63 -25.56 2.40 42.68
C VAL A 63 -25.57 3.47 41.58
N VAL A 64 -24.92 4.60 41.84
CA VAL A 64 -24.74 5.71 40.90
C VAL A 64 -23.87 5.22 39.74
N VAL A 65 -24.38 5.27 38.51
CA VAL A 65 -23.59 5.15 37.28
C VAL A 65 -23.81 6.40 36.45
N ASN A 66 -22.70 7.06 36.18
CA ASN A 66 -22.52 8.12 35.21
C ASN A 66 -21.81 7.52 33.99
N THR A 67 -21.95 8.21 32.84
CA THR A 67 -21.17 8.16 31.58
C THR A 67 -21.72 7.42 30.35
N GLU A 68 -21.78 8.20 29.26
CA GLU A 68 -21.57 7.94 27.82
C GLU A 68 -20.99 6.58 27.41
N ASP A 69 -21.45 6.01 26.28
CA ASP A 69 -20.72 4.94 25.57
C ASP A 69 -20.53 5.23 24.07
N LYS A 70 -19.25 5.35 23.72
CA LYS A 70 -18.63 5.58 22.40
C LYS A 70 -18.41 4.24 21.67
N LYS A 71 -18.30 4.25 20.33
CA LYS A 71 -17.65 3.15 19.58
C LYS A 71 -16.25 2.88 20.19
N PRO A 72 -15.78 1.62 20.33
CA PRO A 72 -14.45 1.37 20.84
C PRO A 72 -13.44 1.79 19.76
N SER A 73 -12.65 2.79 20.09
CA SER A 73 -11.60 3.41 19.28
C SER A 73 -10.27 2.64 19.38
N HIS A 74 -10.32 1.36 19.78
CA HIS A 74 -9.17 0.62 20.33
C HIS A 74 -9.31 -0.88 20.07
N VAL A 75 -8.37 -1.50 19.33
CA VAL A 75 -8.33 -2.96 19.11
C VAL A 75 -7.08 -3.54 19.77
N VAL A 76 -7.29 -4.19 20.91
CA VAL A 76 -6.22 -4.80 21.70
C VAL A 76 -5.67 -6.06 21.00
N LEU A 77 -4.37 -6.09 20.72
CA LEU A 77 -3.67 -7.29 20.26
C LEU A 77 -3.45 -8.28 21.42
N SER A 78 -3.72 -9.55 21.17
CA SER A 78 -3.48 -10.64 22.11
C SER A 78 -3.43 -12.00 21.40
N PRO A 79 -2.73 -13.00 21.94
CA PRO A 79 -2.68 -14.32 21.34
C PRO A 79 -3.97 -15.10 21.58
N ASN A 80 -4.45 -15.80 20.55
CA ASN A 80 -5.51 -16.79 20.65
C ASN A 80 -4.93 -18.11 21.16
N LEU A 81 -4.98 -18.32 22.48
CA LEU A 81 -4.44 -19.51 23.14
C LEU A 81 -5.12 -20.84 22.74
N THR A 82 -6.23 -20.79 22.00
CA THR A 82 -6.91 -21.99 21.47
C THR A 82 -6.39 -22.45 20.12
N THR A 83 -5.65 -21.58 19.43
CA THR A 83 -4.96 -21.90 18.17
C THR A 83 -3.53 -22.31 18.49
N CYS A 84 -2.94 -23.31 17.84
CA CYS A 84 -1.49 -23.49 17.88
C CYS A 84 -1.09 -24.33 16.68
N HIS A 85 -0.33 -23.73 15.78
CA HIS A 85 0.04 -24.36 14.53
C HIS A 85 1.40 -25.06 14.64
N PRO A 86 1.61 -26.19 13.95
CA PRO A 86 2.92 -26.83 13.89
C PRO A 86 3.93 -25.93 13.16
N SER A 87 5.16 -25.89 13.67
CA SER A 87 6.29 -25.22 13.04
C SER A 87 7.30 -26.25 12.51
N PHE A 88 8.11 -25.90 11.52
CA PHE A 88 9.08 -26.78 10.86
C PHE A 88 10.44 -26.09 10.65
N SER A 89 11.54 -26.84 10.65
CA SER A 89 12.86 -26.38 10.17
C SER A 89 13.11 -26.75 8.70
N ASP A 90 14.27 -26.36 8.16
CA ASP A 90 14.71 -26.36 6.75
C ASP A 90 14.50 -27.71 6.00
N ASP A 91 14.40 -28.82 6.74
CA ASP A 91 14.18 -30.19 6.22
C ASP A 91 12.72 -30.70 6.37
N ASN A 92 11.75 -29.82 6.62
CA ASN A 92 10.39 -30.20 7.09
C ASN A 92 10.40 -31.02 8.39
N LYS A 93 11.44 -30.86 9.23
CA LYS A 93 11.46 -31.48 10.55
C LYS A 93 10.50 -30.72 11.46
N PRO A 94 9.53 -31.38 12.11
CA PRO A 94 8.58 -30.71 12.98
C PRO A 94 9.29 -30.14 14.22
N VAL A 95 9.17 -28.82 14.39
CA VAL A 95 9.53 -28.08 15.59
C VAL A 95 8.29 -28.00 16.47
N TYR A 96 8.25 -28.83 17.51
CA TYR A 96 7.13 -28.87 18.44
C TYR A 96 7.21 -27.74 19.48
N CYS A 97 6.75 -26.53 19.10
CA CYS A 97 6.56 -25.43 20.05
C CYS A 97 5.22 -25.52 20.83
N CYS A 98 4.23 -26.23 20.28
CA CYS A 98 2.88 -26.21 20.83
C CYS A 98 2.73 -27.03 22.12
N PRO A 99 2.02 -26.49 23.14
CA PRO A 99 1.71 -27.25 24.34
C PRO A 99 0.72 -28.40 24.02
N PRO A 100 0.69 -29.47 24.82
CA PRO A 100 -0.28 -30.57 24.65
C PRO A 100 -1.72 -30.04 24.71
N LYS A 101 -2.54 -30.40 23.70
CA LYS A 101 -3.95 -29.99 23.45
C LYS A 101 -4.70 -29.38 24.66
N ARG A 102 -4.87 -28.04 24.67
CA ARG A 102 -5.72 -27.31 25.63
C ARG A 102 -7.20 -27.48 25.28
N LYS A 103 -8.05 -27.80 26.26
CA LYS A 103 -9.51 -28.00 26.08
C LYS A 103 -10.40 -26.87 26.61
N SER A 104 -9.85 -25.78 27.15
CA SER A 104 -10.58 -24.56 27.53
C SER A 104 -9.60 -23.43 27.86
N GLU A 105 -10.07 -22.17 27.91
CA GLU A 105 -9.31 -21.05 28.48
C GLU A 105 -9.04 -21.35 29.98
N GLU A 106 -7.76 -21.45 30.36
CA GLU A 106 -7.39 -21.51 31.78
C GLU A 106 -7.74 -20.17 32.45
N PRO A 107 -8.27 -20.19 33.69
CA PRO A 107 -8.52 -18.95 34.42
C PRO A 107 -7.21 -18.19 34.61
N PHE A 108 -7.18 -16.94 34.16
CA PHE A 108 -6.03 -16.05 34.31
C PHE A 108 -6.34 -14.92 35.29
N ILE A 109 -5.28 -14.32 35.84
CA ILE A 109 -5.36 -13.14 36.70
C ILE A 109 -4.66 -11.98 36.00
N ASN A 110 -5.12 -10.75 36.21
CA ASN A 110 -4.41 -9.57 35.71
C ASN A 110 -3.11 -9.39 36.49
N PHE A 111 -2.03 -9.06 35.78
CA PHE A 111 -0.78 -8.69 36.40
C PHE A 111 -0.97 -7.56 37.41
N GLN A 112 -0.31 -7.70 38.55
CA GLN A 112 -0.22 -6.68 39.59
C GLN A 112 1.26 -6.44 39.87
N PHE A 113 1.60 -5.18 40.09
CA PHE A 113 2.96 -4.82 40.46
C PHE A 113 3.35 -5.50 41.78
N PRO A 114 4.63 -5.89 41.93
CA PRO A 114 5.20 -6.20 43.23
C PRO A 114 4.85 -5.13 44.26
N ASP A 115 4.49 -5.54 45.48
CA ASP A 115 4.30 -4.59 46.58
C ASP A 115 5.67 -4.05 47.03
N PRO A 116 5.93 -2.73 46.88
CA PRO A 116 7.22 -2.13 47.22
C PRO A 116 7.58 -2.23 48.70
N SER A 117 6.60 -2.50 49.58
CA SER A 117 6.81 -2.65 51.02
C SER A 117 7.24 -4.05 51.43
N THR A 118 7.11 -5.04 50.54
CA THR A 118 7.36 -6.46 50.84
C THR A 118 8.33 -7.14 49.88
N GLN A 119 8.72 -6.51 48.77
CA GLN A 119 9.69 -7.08 47.82
C GLN A 119 10.93 -6.20 47.64
N PRO A 120 12.14 -6.80 47.67
CA PRO A 120 13.38 -6.06 47.42
C PRO A 120 13.50 -5.65 45.95
N VAL A 121 14.18 -4.53 45.71
CA VAL A 121 14.61 -4.14 44.35
C VAL A 121 15.74 -5.08 43.92
N ARG A 122 15.51 -5.83 42.84
CA ARG A 122 16.49 -6.74 42.25
C ARG A 122 17.45 -5.96 41.37
N VAL A 123 18.75 -6.24 41.45
CA VAL A 123 19.79 -5.50 40.70
C VAL A 123 20.48 -6.44 39.74
N ARG A 124 20.22 -6.28 38.44
CA ARG A 124 20.88 -7.06 37.40
C ARG A 124 22.33 -6.58 37.26
N ARG A 125 23.27 -7.52 37.27
CA ARG A 125 24.72 -7.24 37.28
C ARG A 125 25.42 -7.76 36.02
N PRO A 126 26.60 -7.23 35.64
CA PRO A 126 27.38 -7.80 34.56
C PRO A 126 27.77 -9.25 34.86
N ALA A 127 27.52 -10.15 33.91
CA ALA A 127 27.73 -11.59 34.08
C ALA A 127 29.20 -11.99 34.34
N HIS A 128 30.17 -11.19 33.87
CA HIS A 128 31.60 -11.44 34.09
C HIS A 128 32.04 -11.18 35.56
N VAL A 129 31.18 -10.59 36.40
CA VAL A 129 31.47 -10.25 37.81
C VAL A 129 30.81 -11.26 38.77
N MET A 130 30.12 -12.29 38.26
CA MET A 130 29.37 -13.26 39.07
C MET A 130 30.23 -14.50 39.42
N ASP A 131 30.04 -15.02 40.64
CA ASP A 131 30.78 -16.17 41.20
C ASP A 131 30.26 -17.54 40.68
N LYS A 132 31.09 -18.59 40.73
CA LYS A 132 30.98 -19.82 39.90
C LYS A 132 29.90 -20.86 40.29
N ASP A 133 29.17 -20.71 41.39
CA ASP A 133 28.40 -21.83 42.00
C ASP A 133 26.87 -21.61 42.08
N LYS A 134 26.13 -21.62 40.96
CA LYS A 134 24.64 -21.73 40.98
C LYS A 134 24.10 -22.57 39.82
N ASP A 135 23.36 -23.65 40.13
CA ASP A 135 22.71 -24.53 39.14
C ASP A 135 21.36 -23.97 38.64
N PHE A 136 21.02 -24.21 37.36
CA PHE A 136 19.92 -23.59 36.61
C PHE A 136 18.87 -24.60 36.09
N VAL A 137 17.57 -24.23 36.08
CA VAL A 137 16.46 -25.07 35.59
C VAL A 137 15.52 -24.23 34.67
N GLY A 138 15.40 -24.56 33.38
CA GLY A 138 14.79 -23.63 32.39
C GLY A 138 13.84 -24.18 31.31
N LYS A 139 13.34 -25.43 31.37
CA LYS A 139 12.69 -26.06 30.19
C LYS A 139 11.35 -25.46 29.72
N ARG A 140 10.51 -24.88 30.61
CA ARG A 140 9.15 -24.38 30.25
C ARG A 140 9.12 -22.96 29.65
N GLN A 141 10.11 -22.12 29.95
CA GLN A 141 10.19 -20.75 29.41
C GLN A 141 10.74 -20.75 27.98
N ALA A 142 11.62 -21.71 27.65
CA ALA A 142 12.10 -21.93 26.30
C ALA A 142 10.97 -22.20 25.29
N ASP A 143 9.96 -22.97 25.70
CA ASP A 143 8.80 -23.28 24.86
C ASP A 143 7.97 -22.02 24.55
N ILE A 144 7.88 -21.05 25.48
CA ILE A 144 7.17 -19.78 25.26
C ILE A 144 7.86 -18.95 24.17
N HIS A 145 9.20 -18.87 24.17
CA HIS A 145 9.93 -18.21 23.10
C HIS A 145 9.72 -18.87 21.73
N CYS A 146 9.81 -20.21 21.68
CA CYS A 146 9.54 -21.00 20.48
C CYS A 146 8.19 -20.61 19.86
N ILE A 147 7.12 -20.59 20.69
CA ILE A 147 5.75 -20.31 20.24
C ILE A 147 5.61 -18.94 19.58
N PHE A 148 6.10 -17.88 20.23
CA PHE A 148 5.87 -16.52 19.75
C PHE A 148 6.87 -16.09 18.66
N CYS A 149 8.07 -16.67 18.65
CA CYS A 149 9.03 -16.44 17.58
C CYS A 149 8.56 -17.06 16.25
N THR A 150 8.06 -18.29 16.26
CA THR A 150 7.58 -18.95 15.03
C THR A 150 6.20 -18.43 14.59
N GLY A 151 5.53 -17.65 15.44
CA GLY A 151 4.17 -17.18 15.21
C GLY A 151 3.14 -18.30 15.30
N ALA A 152 3.34 -19.28 16.19
CA ALA A 152 2.46 -20.44 16.32
C ALA A 152 1.03 -20.08 16.78
N TYR A 153 0.84 -18.95 17.47
CA TYR A 153 -0.47 -18.42 17.87
C TYR A 153 -1.05 -17.44 16.83
N ASN A 154 -2.35 -17.56 16.56
CA ASN A 154 -3.11 -16.49 15.89
C ASN A 154 -3.36 -15.32 16.86
N GLN A 155 -3.77 -14.18 16.35
CA GLN A 155 -4.33 -13.09 17.15
C GLN A 155 -5.77 -13.45 17.64
N GLN A 156 -6.21 -12.95 18.80
CA GLN A 156 -7.49 -13.30 19.46
C GLN A 156 -8.75 -12.99 18.60
N HIS A 157 -8.61 -12.11 17.61
CA HIS A 157 -9.68 -11.69 16.70
C HIS A 157 -9.29 -11.75 15.21
N SER A 158 -8.23 -12.47 14.85
CA SER A 158 -7.75 -12.57 13.47
C SER A 158 -7.02 -13.89 13.22
N ASN A 159 -7.05 -14.40 11.99
CA ASN A 159 -6.24 -15.54 11.57
C ASN A 159 -4.76 -15.18 11.32
N SER A 160 -4.38 -13.92 11.53
CA SER A 160 -3.00 -13.47 11.42
C SER A 160 -2.14 -14.01 12.57
N LEU A 161 -0.91 -14.42 12.25
CA LEU A 161 0.05 -14.92 13.24
C LEU A 161 0.55 -13.79 14.14
N MET A 162 0.64 -14.04 15.44
CA MET A 162 1.24 -13.14 16.44
C MET A 162 2.77 -13.35 16.46
N LYS A 163 3.54 -12.35 16.04
CA LYS A 163 5.01 -12.39 16.02
C LYS A 163 5.61 -11.34 16.94
N ILE A 164 6.74 -11.67 17.58
CA ILE A 164 7.42 -10.79 18.55
C ILE A 164 8.69 -10.13 17.99
N HIS A 165 9.21 -10.63 16.87
CA HIS A 165 10.39 -10.09 16.19
C HIS A 165 10.01 -9.18 15.02
N ARG A 166 10.93 -8.30 14.64
CA ARG A 166 10.89 -7.35 13.52
C ARG A 166 9.76 -6.33 13.64
N SER A 167 9.50 -5.87 14.87
CA SER A 167 8.47 -4.87 15.20
C SER A 167 8.65 -4.29 16.62
N TRP A 168 7.83 -3.30 16.97
CA TRP A 168 7.74 -2.73 18.32
C TRP A 168 7.42 -3.72 19.45
N MET A 169 7.08 -4.97 19.14
CA MET A 169 6.85 -6.03 20.14
C MET A 169 8.15 -6.58 20.74
N PHE A 170 9.28 -6.43 20.04
CA PHE A 170 10.55 -7.07 20.38
C PHE A 170 10.98 -6.80 21.82
N PHE A 171 11.20 -5.53 22.16
CA PHE A 171 11.66 -5.14 23.49
C PHE A 171 10.67 -5.47 24.64
N PRO A 172 9.40 -5.02 24.61
CA PRO A 172 8.49 -5.26 25.73
C PRO A 172 8.20 -6.75 25.95
N TRP A 173 8.12 -7.55 24.89
CA TRP A 173 7.88 -8.99 25.02
C TRP A 173 9.07 -9.71 25.67
N HIS A 174 10.31 -9.43 25.23
CA HIS A 174 11.50 -10.05 25.82
C HIS A 174 11.69 -9.62 27.28
N ARG A 175 11.40 -8.36 27.62
CA ARG A 175 11.36 -7.88 29.01
C ARG A 175 10.41 -8.70 29.89
N MET A 176 9.18 -8.93 29.42
CA MET A 176 8.22 -9.77 30.15
C MET A 176 8.77 -11.17 30.38
N MET A 177 9.33 -11.79 29.33
CA MET A 177 9.88 -13.14 29.40
C MET A 177 10.99 -13.26 30.46
N ILE A 178 12.00 -12.40 30.40
CA ILE A 178 13.12 -12.45 31.35
C ILE A 178 12.70 -12.06 32.77
N TYR A 179 11.71 -11.16 32.92
CA TYR A 179 11.15 -10.79 34.22
C TYR A 179 10.49 -11.99 34.93
N PHE A 180 9.62 -12.73 34.25
CA PHE A 180 8.98 -13.91 34.86
C PHE A 180 9.97 -15.04 35.08
N HIS A 181 10.91 -15.23 34.16
CA HIS A 181 11.98 -16.21 34.32
C HIS A 181 12.83 -15.94 35.58
N GLU A 182 13.29 -14.70 35.77
CA GLU A 182 14.02 -14.24 36.95
C GLU A 182 13.27 -14.54 38.26
N ARG A 183 11.98 -14.17 38.33
CA ARG A 183 11.16 -14.40 39.52
C ARG A 183 10.93 -15.88 39.84
N ILE A 184 10.69 -16.69 38.82
CA ILE A 184 10.51 -18.14 38.99
C ILE A 184 11.79 -18.73 39.58
N LEU A 185 12.96 -18.36 39.04
CA LEU A 185 14.25 -18.82 39.58
C LEU A 185 14.47 -18.38 41.02
N GLY A 186 14.26 -17.10 41.34
CA GLY A 186 14.38 -16.59 42.70
C GLY A 186 13.51 -17.36 43.70
N SER A 187 12.27 -17.67 43.30
CA SER A 187 11.37 -18.52 44.11
C SER A 187 11.89 -19.95 44.28
N LEU A 188 12.39 -20.58 43.21
CA LEU A 188 12.89 -21.96 43.24
C LEU A 188 14.13 -22.13 44.13
N ILE A 189 14.99 -21.11 44.19
CA ILE A 189 16.21 -21.13 45.02
C ILE A 189 16.02 -20.49 46.40
N GLY A 190 14.83 -19.92 46.68
CA GLY A 190 14.54 -19.25 47.94
C GLY A 190 15.27 -17.91 48.13
N ASP A 191 15.56 -17.20 47.05
CA ASP A 191 16.24 -15.91 47.01
C ASP A 191 15.37 -14.89 46.27
N ASP A 192 14.66 -14.04 47.03
CA ASP A 192 13.80 -12.99 46.50
C ASP A 192 14.57 -11.78 45.95
N THR A 193 15.88 -11.71 46.22
CA THR A 193 16.80 -10.71 45.67
C THR A 193 17.46 -11.15 44.36
N PHE A 194 17.25 -12.40 43.94
CA PHE A 194 17.87 -12.96 42.74
C PHE A 194 17.53 -12.15 41.49
N ALA A 195 18.56 -11.66 40.80
CA ALA A 195 18.44 -10.95 39.54
C ALA A 195 19.23 -11.66 38.44
N LEU A 196 18.72 -11.67 37.21
CA LEU A 196 19.47 -12.20 36.08
C LEU A 196 20.68 -11.32 35.78
N PRO A 197 21.88 -11.89 35.58
CA PRO A 197 23.01 -11.10 35.14
C PRO A 197 22.86 -10.74 33.65
N PHE A 198 23.38 -9.60 33.22
CA PHE A 198 23.43 -9.20 31.82
C PHE A 198 24.82 -9.41 31.21
N TRP A 199 24.87 -9.93 29.99
CA TRP A 199 26.13 -10.08 29.26
C TRP A 199 26.47 -8.76 28.56
N ASN A 200 27.40 -7.99 29.14
CA ASN A 200 27.76 -6.64 28.69
C ASN A 200 28.69 -6.63 27.47
N TRP A 201 28.29 -7.27 26.37
CA TRP A 201 29.09 -7.39 25.15
C TRP A 201 29.27 -6.06 24.38
N ASP A 202 28.59 -4.98 24.77
CA ASP A 202 28.76 -3.64 24.19
C ASP A 202 29.83 -2.79 24.89
N ALA A 203 30.46 -3.31 25.95
CA ALA A 203 31.59 -2.69 26.62
C ALA A 203 32.85 -3.59 26.60
N PRO A 204 34.07 -3.05 26.43
CA PRO A 204 35.31 -3.81 26.30
C PRO A 204 35.54 -4.89 27.37
N GLU A 205 35.15 -4.64 28.62
CA GLU A 205 35.32 -5.59 29.73
C GLU A 205 34.39 -6.82 29.63
N GLY A 206 33.25 -6.69 28.94
CA GLY A 206 32.26 -7.75 28.77
C GLY A 206 32.21 -8.36 27.37
N MET A 207 33.12 -7.99 26.45
CA MET A 207 33.21 -8.48 25.06
C MET A 207 33.77 -9.90 24.93
N HIS A 208 33.47 -10.77 25.90
CA HIS A 208 33.81 -12.19 25.89
C HIS A 208 32.64 -12.97 26.50
N VAL A 209 32.49 -14.25 26.14
CA VAL A 209 31.52 -15.14 26.82
C VAL A 209 31.86 -15.20 28.31
N PRO A 210 30.93 -14.89 29.23
CA PRO A 210 31.25 -14.87 30.66
C PRO A 210 31.64 -16.24 31.23
N ASP A 211 32.62 -16.28 32.13
CA ASP A 211 33.17 -17.51 32.73
C ASP A 211 32.12 -18.44 33.34
N MET A 212 31.02 -17.89 33.86
CA MET A 212 29.92 -18.66 34.45
C MET A 212 29.27 -19.62 33.44
N PHE A 213 29.40 -19.36 32.14
CA PHE A 213 28.86 -20.19 31.07
C PHE A 213 29.81 -21.31 30.61
N LEU A 214 31.02 -21.39 31.18
CA LEU A 214 32.04 -22.37 30.81
C LEU A 214 32.01 -23.64 31.66
N ASN A 215 31.27 -23.65 32.78
CA ASN A 215 31.25 -24.76 33.74
C ASN A 215 29.84 -25.02 34.30
N GLY A 216 29.64 -26.22 34.88
CA GLY A 216 28.40 -26.58 35.59
C GLY A 216 27.17 -26.70 34.68
N SER A 217 25.99 -26.42 35.22
CA SER A 217 24.71 -26.52 34.50
C SER A 217 24.51 -25.48 33.39
N PHE A 218 25.44 -24.51 33.27
CA PHE A 218 25.38 -23.45 32.26
C PHE A 218 26.12 -23.80 30.97
N VAL A 219 26.80 -24.95 30.90
CA VAL A 219 27.46 -25.40 29.68
C VAL A 219 26.42 -25.89 28.69
N ASP A 220 26.51 -25.39 27.46
CA ASP A 220 25.71 -25.83 26.33
C ASP A 220 26.66 -26.30 25.22
N THR A 221 26.44 -27.53 24.72
CA THR A 221 27.29 -28.16 23.71
C THR A 221 27.06 -27.61 22.31
N GLU A 222 25.96 -26.88 22.09
CA GLU A 222 25.60 -26.27 20.82
C GLU A 222 26.20 -24.88 20.65
N ARG A 223 27.02 -24.40 21.60
CA ARG A 223 27.80 -23.17 21.43
C ARG A 223 29.04 -23.41 20.58
N ASP A 224 29.42 -22.43 19.77
CA ASP A 224 30.66 -22.52 19.01
C ASP A 224 31.88 -22.46 19.96
N SER A 225 32.59 -23.58 20.07
CA SER A 225 33.75 -23.70 20.94
C SER A 225 34.89 -22.74 20.56
N SER A 226 34.97 -22.29 19.31
CA SER A 226 35.97 -21.33 18.84
C SER A 226 35.70 -19.88 19.30
N HIS A 227 34.46 -19.60 19.71
CA HIS A 227 34.02 -18.29 20.19
C HIS A 227 34.04 -18.16 21.72
N LEU A 228 34.46 -19.22 22.42
CA LEU A 228 34.69 -19.16 23.87
C LEU A 228 35.95 -18.35 24.19
N PRO A 229 36.12 -17.87 25.45
CA PRO A 229 37.27 -17.06 25.82
C PRO A 229 38.58 -17.81 25.53
N PRO A 230 39.61 -17.12 25.02
CA PRO A 230 39.80 -15.66 25.04
C PRO A 230 39.25 -14.90 23.81
N GLN A 231 38.44 -15.52 22.93
CA GLN A 231 37.92 -14.86 21.73
C GLN A 231 37.05 -13.64 22.08
N VAL A 232 37.31 -12.50 21.43
CA VAL A 232 36.48 -11.29 21.55
C VAL A 232 35.23 -11.45 20.69
N VAL A 233 34.08 -11.05 21.22
CA VAL A 233 32.80 -11.02 20.51
C VAL A 233 32.91 -10.23 19.21
N ASP A 234 32.35 -10.74 18.11
CA ASP A 234 32.05 -9.92 16.91
C ASP A 234 30.57 -9.53 16.90
N VAL A 235 30.26 -8.28 17.29
CA VAL A 235 28.87 -7.80 17.34
C VAL A 235 28.28 -7.58 15.93
N ASN A 236 29.10 -7.60 14.88
CA ASN A 236 28.68 -7.48 13.48
C ASN A 236 29.06 -8.74 12.66
N PHE A 237 29.05 -9.91 13.30
CA PHE A 237 29.52 -11.17 12.71
C PHE A 237 28.91 -11.51 11.34
N ASP A 238 29.74 -11.94 10.40
CA ASP A 238 29.39 -12.30 9.02
C ASP A 238 29.82 -13.74 8.66
N GLU A 239 29.62 -14.68 9.60
CA GLU A 239 30.04 -16.10 9.53
C GLU A 239 31.54 -16.37 9.53
N GLN A 240 32.35 -15.35 9.26
CA GLN A 240 33.80 -15.46 9.25
C GLN A 240 34.38 -14.52 10.30
N GLU A 241 35.35 -15.03 11.05
CA GLU A 241 36.13 -14.20 11.96
C GLU A 241 36.93 -13.19 11.15
N ARG A 242 36.91 -11.92 11.57
CA ARG A 242 37.54 -10.82 10.82
C ARG A 242 39.06 -10.87 10.81
N GLY A 243 39.65 -11.74 11.64
CA GLY A 243 41.10 -11.84 11.83
C GLY A 243 41.72 -10.61 12.51
N LEU A 244 40.89 -9.74 13.11
CA LEU A 244 41.33 -8.57 13.86
C LEU A 244 42.00 -8.98 15.18
N GLY A 245 42.96 -8.18 15.64
CA GLY A 245 43.47 -8.31 17.01
C GLY A 245 42.38 -8.00 18.03
N HIS A 246 42.52 -8.50 19.26
CA HIS A 246 41.49 -8.33 20.30
C HIS A 246 41.11 -6.85 20.56
N GLU A 247 42.09 -5.95 20.61
CA GLU A 247 41.84 -4.51 20.82
C GLU A 247 41.21 -3.84 19.60
N GLU A 248 41.54 -4.30 18.39
CA GLU A 248 40.93 -3.81 17.15
C GLU A 248 39.47 -4.26 17.05
N GLN A 249 39.16 -5.52 17.42
CA GLN A 249 37.78 -6.01 17.47
C GLN A 249 36.95 -5.26 18.51
N LYS A 250 37.52 -4.93 19.69
CA LYS A 250 36.84 -4.10 20.69
C LYS A 250 36.54 -2.71 20.15
N ALA A 251 37.50 -2.04 19.53
CA ALA A 251 37.30 -0.72 18.93
C ALA A 251 36.25 -0.76 17.81
N TYR A 252 36.28 -1.82 16.99
CA TYR A 252 35.29 -2.09 15.95
C TYR A 252 33.88 -2.20 16.53
N ASN A 253 33.69 -3.03 17.56
CA ASN A 253 32.41 -3.21 18.23
C ASN A 253 31.88 -1.88 18.81
N VAL A 254 32.76 -1.10 19.45
CA VAL A 254 32.40 0.20 20.04
C VAL A 254 31.94 1.19 18.95
N GLY A 255 32.64 1.26 17.81
CA GLY A 255 32.24 2.10 16.67
C GLY A 255 30.91 1.66 16.05
N PHE A 256 30.71 0.36 15.88
CA PHE A 256 29.45 -0.21 15.40
C PHE A 256 28.26 0.16 16.32
N MET A 257 28.46 0.06 17.64
CA MET A 257 27.43 0.40 18.63
C MET A 257 27.06 1.88 18.63
N TYR A 258 27.98 2.80 18.30
CA TYR A 258 27.63 4.21 18.10
C TYR A 258 26.55 4.37 17.02
N THR A 259 26.72 3.70 15.88
CA THR A 259 25.73 3.76 14.79
C THR A 259 24.40 3.16 15.23
N GLN A 260 24.40 1.99 15.87
CA GLN A 260 23.17 1.28 16.27
C GLN A 260 22.39 1.98 17.40
N MET A 261 23.07 2.61 18.35
CA MET A 261 22.42 3.21 19.53
C MET A 261 22.17 4.72 19.39
N ILE A 262 22.96 5.41 18.56
CA ILE A 262 22.96 6.87 18.45
C ILE A 262 22.57 7.32 17.04
N SER A 263 23.45 7.15 16.06
CA SER A 263 23.30 7.77 14.74
C SER A 263 22.06 7.27 13.99
N ALA A 264 21.83 5.96 13.93
CA ALA A 264 20.73 5.37 13.16
C ALA A 264 19.44 5.19 13.98
N ALA A 265 19.45 5.54 15.27
CA ALA A 265 18.39 5.21 16.23
C ALA A 265 17.68 6.44 16.82
N LYS A 266 17.65 7.57 16.12
CA LYS A 266 17.03 8.81 16.64
C LYS A 266 15.52 8.69 16.89
N LYS A 267 14.82 7.84 16.15
CA LYS A 267 13.35 7.68 16.19
C LYS A 267 12.94 6.26 16.63
N PRO A 268 11.77 6.08 17.28
CA PRO A 268 11.26 4.77 17.68
C PRO A 268 11.13 3.80 16.50
N GLU A 269 10.73 4.30 15.33
CA GLU A 269 10.57 3.51 14.11
C GLU A 269 11.89 2.97 13.56
N LEU A 270 13.03 3.55 13.97
CA LEU A 270 14.37 3.13 13.60
C LEU A 270 14.99 2.24 14.68
N PHE A 271 14.77 2.56 15.96
CA PHE A 271 15.32 1.78 17.08
C PHE A 271 14.54 0.50 17.37
N MET A 272 13.21 0.56 17.34
CA MET A 272 12.31 -0.53 17.70
C MET A 272 11.72 -1.27 16.48
N GLY A 273 11.93 -0.76 15.27
CA GLY A 273 11.33 -1.30 14.04
C GLY A 273 9.97 -0.68 13.73
N CYS A 274 9.08 -1.37 13.01
CA CYS A 274 7.77 -0.82 12.66
C CYS A 274 6.66 -1.05 13.72
N PRO A 275 5.63 -0.18 13.76
CA PRO A 275 4.43 -0.41 14.57
C PRO A 275 3.68 -1.67 14.11
N TYR A 276 3.22 -2.47 15.08
CA TYR A 276 2.49 -3.71 14.83
C TYR A 276 1.01 -3.53 15.20
N LYS A 277 0.10 -3.79 14.26
CA LYS A 277 -1.35 -3.58 14.43
C LYS A 277 -2.15 -4.86 14.21
N ALA A 278 -3.38 -4.90 14.71
CA ALA A 278 -4.28 -6.04 14.54
C ALA A 278 -4.64 -6.30 13.08
N GLY A 279 -4.82 -7.57 12.72
CA GLY A 279 -5.22 -8.00 11.37
C GLY A 279 -4.08 -8.17 10.37
N GLY A 280 -4.39 -8.71 9.19
CA GLY A 280 -3.40 -9.02 8.15
C GLY A 280 -2.75 -7.77 7.53
N ASP A 281 -3.50 -6.65 7.53
CA ASP A 281 -3.06 -5.33 7.06
C ASP A 281 -2.19 -4.58 8.09
N GLY A 282 -2.08 -5.08 9.32
CA GLY A 282 -1.24 -4.56 10.40
C GLY A 282 0.10 -5.31 10.57
N TYR A 283 0.39 -6.27 9.68
CA TYR A 283 1.62 -7.05 9.70
C TYR A 283 2.84 -6.17 9.42
N CYS A 284 3.81 -6.21 10.33
CA CYS A 284 5.08 -5.50 10.26
C CYS A 284 6.23 -6.52 10.17
N ASN A 285 7.20 -6.25 9.29
CA ASN A 285 8.40 -7.07 9.08
C ASN A 285 9.62 -6.18 8.80
N ALA A 286 9.92 -5.28 9.72
CA ALA A 286 11.10 -4.42 9.66
C ALA A 286 11.72 -4.29 11.06
N PRO A 287 12.93 -4.84 11.27
CA PRO A 287 13.62 -4.81 12.55
C PRO A 287 14.07 -3.39 12.86
N GLY A 288 14.21 -3.11 14.15
CA GLY A 288 14.96 -1.95 14.59
C GLY A 288 16.47 -2.21 14.56
N THR A 289 17.27 -1.15 14.60
CA THR A 289 18.75 -1.18 14.64
C THR A 289 19.31 -2.30 15.49
N VAL A 290 19.03 -2.31 16.81
CA VAL A 290 19.58 -3.32 17.74
C VAL A 290 19.09 -4.74 17.46
N GLU A 291 17.83 -4.90 17.05
CA GLU A 291 17.28 -6.21 16.70
C GLU A 291 17.97 -6.77 15.45
N ASP A 292 18.16 -5.94 14.42
CA ASP A 292 18.80 -6.35 13.17
C ASP A 292 20.26 -6.71 13.41
N ALA A 293 21.01 -5.85 14.12
CA ALA A 293 22.30 -6.17 14.69
C ALA A 293 22.63 -5.18 15.82
N PRO A 294 23.12 -5.65 16.98
CA PRO A 294 23.88 -6.89 17.13
C PRO A 294 23.11 -8.08 17.70
N HIS A 295 21.81 -7.97 17.98
CA HIS A 295 21.02 -9.09 18.53
C HIS A 295 21.12 -10.34 17.64
N ASN A 296 20.74 -10.22 16.36
CA ASN A 296 20.72 -11.36 15.44
C ASN A 296 22.12 -11.93 15.18
N THR A 297 23.12 -11.07 15.02
CA THR A 297 24.51 -11.47 14.78
C THR A 297 25.09 -12.20 16.00
N LEU A 298 24.75 -11.81 17.23
CA LEU A 298 25.23 -12.48 18.44
C LEU A 298 24.57 -13.83 18.70
N HIS A 299 23.28 -13.96 18.38
CA HIS A 299 22.63 -15.27 18.31
C HIS A 299 23.40 -16.18 17.35
N TYR A 300 23.67 -15.70 16.13
CA TYR A 300 24.40 -16.47 15.12
C TYR A 300 25.85 -16.79 15.53
N TRP A 301 26.57 -15.82 16.08
CA TRP A 301 27.94 -15.96 16.55
C TRP A 301 28.02 -17.01 17.66
N MET A 302 27.10 -17.00 18.63
CA MET A 302 27.12 -18.00 19.70
C MET A 302 26.82 -19.43 19.23
N GLY A 303 26.00 -19.62 18.19
CA GLY A 303 25.59 -20.95 17.71
C GLY A 303 26.69 -21.70 16.96
N SER A 304 26.91 -22.97 17.31
CA SER A 304 27.95 -23.83 16.75
C SER A 304 27.78 -24.08 15.25
N ASN A 305 28.83 -23.81 14.48
CA ASN A 305 28.89 -24.16 13.05
C ASN A 305 28.93 -25.68 12.79
N LEU A 306 29.19 -26.51 13.81
CA LEU A 306 29.20 -27.97 13.72
C LEU A 306 27.79 -28.56 13.72
N ASN A 307 26.80 -27.78 14.17
CA ASN A 307 25.40 -28.16 14.08
C ASN A 307 24.81 -27.61 12.76
N PRO A 308 24.38 -28.46 11.83
CA PRO A 308 23.80 -28.03 10.56
C PRO A 308 22.57 -27.11 10.70
N GLU A 309 21.79 -27.28 11.77
CA GLU A 309 20.62 -26.46 12.07
C GLU A 309 20.96 -25.24 12.95
N ARG A 310 22.22 -25.15 13.43
CA ARG A 310 22.71 -24.19 14.43
C ARG A 310 21.70 -24.01 15.58
N GLU A 311 21.21 -25.11 16.15
CA GLU A 311 20.22 -25.06 17.24
C GLU A 311 20.72 -24.26 18.44
N ASN A 312 19.80 -23.95 19.36
CA ASN A 312 20.02 -23.06 20.49
C ASN A 312 20.34 -21.65 19.98
N MET A 313 21.39 -21.00 20.46
CA MET A 313 21.60 -19.57 20.20
C MET A 313 21.62 -19.21 18.70
N GLY A 314 22.01 -20.14 17.80
CA GLY A 314 22.02 -19.89 16.36
C GLY A 314 20.66 -19.94 15.65
N ALA A 315 19.59 -20.38 16.33
CA ALA A 315 18.26 -20.52 15.74
C ALA A 315 17.16 -20.11 16.73
N PHE A 316 16.32 -19.12 16.37
CA PHE A 316 15.40 -18.53 17.33
C PHE A 316 14.41 -19.53 17.97
N TYR A 317 13.94 -20.53 17.24
CA TYR A 317 12.99 -21.51 17.78
C TYR A 317 13.56 -22.35 18.94
N SER A 318 14.89 -22.40 19.08
CA SER A 318 15.58 -23.15 20.14
C SER A 318 16.47 -22.29 21.03
N ALA A 319 16.76 -21.03 20.68
CA ALA A 319 17.65 -20.11 21.41
C ALA A 319 17.45 -20.07 22.92
N ALA A 320 16.20 -19.96 23.39
CA ALA A 320 15.89 -19.88 24.80
C ALA A 320 16.15 -21.16 25.63
N ARG A 321 16.60 -22.26 24.99
CA ARG A 321 17.08 -23.48 25.66
C ARG A 321 18.46 -23.28 26.28
N ASP A 322 19.29 -22.43 25.68
CA ASP A 322 20.61 -22.09 26.19
C ASP A 322 20.48 -21.06 27.33
N PRO A 323 21.05 -21.31 28.53
CA PRO A 323 21.04 -20.34 29.62
C PRO A 323 21.64 -18.96 29.29
N ILE A 324 22.59 -18.87 28.35
CA ILE A 324 23.20 -17.58 27.97
C ILE A 324 22.21 -16.64 27.30
N PHE A 325 21.13 -17.17 26.70
CA PHE A 325 20.02 -16.41 26.14
C PHE A 325 19.50 -15.34 27.11
N TYR A 326 19.29 -15.73 28.37
CA TYR A 326 18.70 -14.84 29.38
C TYR A 326 19.65 -13.69 29.75
N SER A 327 20.96 -13.93 29.75
CA SER A 327 21.96 -12.88 29.97
C SER A 327 22.16 -11.98 28.75
N HIS A 328 22.10 -12.54 27.54
CA HIS A 328 22.08 -11.78 26.29
C HIS A 328 20.88 -10.84 26.25
N HIS A 329 19.66 -11.35 26.47
CA HIS A 329 18.44 -10.55 26.46
C HIS A 329 18.30 -9.61 27.65
N SER A 330 18.91 -9.91 28.80
CA SER A 330 19.05 -8.92 29.89
C SER A 330 19.90 -7.72 29.47
N ASN A 331 20.89 -7.92 28.59
CA ASN A 331 21.66 -6.81 28.01
C ASN A 331 20.86 -6.03 26.97
N ILE A 332 20.06 -6.71 26.13
CA ILE A 332 19.13 -6.05 25.20
C ILE A 332 18.12 -5.18 25.96
N ASP A 333 17.60 -5.67 27.09
CA ASP A 333 16.69 -4.93 27.96
C ASP A 333 17.38 -3.70 28.59
N ARG A 334 18.64 -3.84 29.02
CA ARG A 334 19.48 -2.72 29.48
C ARG A 334 19.65 -1.67 28.38
N LEU A 335 19.99 -2.08 27.17
CA LEU A 335 20.20 -1.16 26.05
C LEU A 335 18.93 -0.37 25.70
N TRP A 336 17.75 -0.98 25.85
CA TRP A 336 16.49 -0.25 25.70
C TRP A 336 16.34 0.87 26.73
N GLU A 337 16.67 0.61 28.01
CA GLU A 337 16.64 1.65 29.05
C GLU A 337 17.69 2.73 28.80
N VAL A 338 18.91 2.37 28.39
CA VAL A 338 19.94 3.35 28.01
C VAL A 338 19.45 4.23 26.85
N TRP A 339 18.83 3.66 25.83
CA TRP A 339 18.27 4.44 24.72
C TRP A 339 17.16 5.40 25.18
N ARG A 340 16.29 4.96 26.11
CA ARG A 340 15.24 5.81 26.73
C ARG A 340 15.79 6.90 27.63
N GLU A 341 16.99 6.75 28.19
CA GLU A 341 17.66 7.81 28.95
C GLU A 341 18.32 8.83 28.01
N LEU A 342 18.95 8.36 26.93
CA LEU A 342 19.57 9.20 25.90
C LEU A 342 18.54 10.05 25.13
N ARG A 343 17.31 9.54 24.99
CA ARG A 343 16.22 10.17 24.25
C ARG A 343 15.11 10.49 25.24
N SER A 344 14.80 11.78 25.45
CA SER A 344 13.76 12.23 26.41
C SER A 344 12.52 11.32 26.46
N SER A 345 11.94 11.14 27.65
CA SER A 345 10.87 10.14 27.95
C SER A 345 9.62 10.19 27.05
N ASN A 346 9.47 11.25 26.24
CA ASN A 346 8.39 11.42 25.27
C ASN A 346 8.56 10.60 23.97
N ASN A 347 9.69 9.90 23.79
CA ASN A 347 9.96 9.10 22.60
C ASN A 347 9.42 7.66 22.65
N VAL A 348 8.78 7.23 23.74
CA VAL A 348 8.06 5.94 23.73
C VAL A 348 6.75 6.13 22.98
N PRO A 349 6.37 5.23 22.04
CA PRO A 349 5.11 5.35 21.31
C PRO A 349 3.91 5.47 22.26
N GLY A 350 3.12 6.53 22.08
CA GLY A 350 1.85 6.75 22.80
C GLY A 350 0.66 6.01 22.18
N ASP A 351 0.90 5.12 21.22
CA ASP A 351 -0.12 4.36 20.51
C ASP A 351 -0.86 3.43 21.49
N SER A 352 -2.17 3.62 21.62
CA SER A 352 -2.98 2.89 22.59
C SER A 352 -3.08 1.41 22.24
N ASP A 353 -3.12 1.04 20.96
CA ASP A 353 -3.24 -0.35 20.53
C ASP A 353 -2.00 -1.14 20.94
N TRP A 354 -0.81 -0.54 20.76
CA TRP A 354 0.44 -1.11 21.26
C TRP A 354 0.45 -1.18 22.79
N LEU A 355 0.12 -0.09 23.49
CA LEU A 355 0.17 -0.03 24.96
C LEU A 355 -0.73 -1.05 25.66
N ASP A 356 -1.88 -1.36 25.08
CA ASP A 356 -2.85 -2.30 25.64
C ASP A 356 -2.68 -3.73 25.13
N THR A 357 -1.82 -3.95 24.13
CA THR A 357 -1.42 -5.29 23.69
C THR A 357 -0.98 -6.13 24.89
N HIS A 358 -1.45 -7.38 24.97
CA HIS A 358 -1.13 -8.25 26.09
C HIS A 358 -0.71 -9.66 25.72
N PHE A 359 0.09 -10.23 26.61
CA PHE A 359 0.62 -11.58 26.54
C PHE A 359 0.35 -12.32 27.86
N PHE A 360 0.56 -13.64 27.83
CA PHE A 360 0.31 -14.51 28.96
C PHE A 360 1.61 -15.17 29.42
N PHE A 361 1.92 -15.04 30.71
CA PHE A 361 3.11 -15.63 31.33
C PHE A 361 2.74 -16.30 32.66
N HIS A 362 3.48 -17.34 33.04
CA HIS A 362 3.33 -17.96 34.35
C HIS A 362 4.16 -17.23 35.39
N ASN A 363 3.61 -17.04 36.59
CA ASN A 363 4.37 -16.54 37.74
C ASN A 363 5.01 -17.68 38.54
N GLU A 364 5.72 -17.33 39.61
CA GLU A 364 6.37 -18.25 40.55
C GLU A 364 5.43 -19.25 41.24
N LYS A 365 4.11 -18.98 41.24
CA LYS A 365 3.06 -19.87 41.77
C LYS A 365 2.43 -20.75 40.69
N SER A 366 3.00 -20.78 39.48
CA SER A 366 2.44 -21.45 38.30
C SER A 366 1.05 -20.92 37.90
N GLN A 367 0.72 -19.67 38.23
CA GLN A 367 -0.53 -19.03 37.81
C GLN A 367 -0.32 -18.29 36.48
N LEU A 368 -1.29 -18.39 35.58
CA LEU A 368 -1.27 -17.67 34.30
C LEU A 368 -1.69 -16.21 34.51
N LEU A 369 -0.82 -15.28 34.12
CA LEU A 369 -1.03 -13.84 34.23
C LEU A 369 -1.21 -13.22 32.86
N ARG A 370 -2.19 -12.32 32.75
CA ARG A 370 -2.33 -11.39 31.62
C ARG A 370 -1.51 -10.14 31.88
N VAL A 371 -0.58 -9.83 30.99
CA VAL A 371 0.39 -8.73 31.13
C VAL A 371 0.31 -7.83 29.91
N ARG A 372 0.02 -6.53 30.08
CA ARG A 372 0.03 -5.57 28.96
C ARG A 372 1.39 -4.91 28.79
N ILE A 373 1.66 -4.40 27.60
CA ILE A 373 2.88 -3.63 27.32
C ILE A 373 3.03 -2.45 28.28
N ARG A 374 1.97 -1.67 28.49
CA ARG A 374 2.00 -0.55 29.45
C ARG A 374 2.37 -0.93 30.88
N ASP A 375 2.12 -2.18 31.27
CA ASP A 375 2.40 -2.66 32.61
C ASP A 375 3.91 -2.95 32.82
N VAL A 376 4.73 -2.94 31.74
CA VAL A 376 6.17 -3.26 31.80
C VAL A 376 7.11 -2.15 31.31
N LEU A 377 6.58 -0.96 31.02
CA LEU A 377 7.40 0.18 30.59
C LEU A 377 8.17 0.85 31.73
N ASP A 378 7.82 0.57 32.98
CA ASP A 378 8.45 1.17 34.16
C ASP A 378 9.14 0.08 34.99
N ILE A 379 10.46 -0.02 34.85
CA ILE A 379 11.27 -1.06 35.50
C ILE A 379 11.29 -0.90 37.03
N MET A 380 11.14 0.32 37.53
CA MET A 380 11.10 0.60 38.96
C MET A 380 9.83 0.03 39.58
N LYS A 381 8.69 0.14 38.87
CA LYS A 381 7.46 -0.53 39.29
C LYS A 381 7.55 -2.06 39.21
N LEU A 382 8.36 -2.60 38.30
CA LEU A 382 8.69 -4.02 38.25
C LEU A 382 9.71 -4.43 39.34
N SER A 383 10.18 -3.50 40.16
CA SER A 383 11.13 -3.72 41.26
C SER A 383 12.45 -4.35 40.79
N TYR A 384 13.01 -3.87 39.67
CA TYR A 384 14.39 -4.17 39.31
C TYR A 384 15.10 -2.95 38.70
N THR A 385 16.43 -2.99 38.73
CA THR A 385 17.32 -2.01 38.10
C THR A 385 18.58 -2.69 37.57
N PHE A 386 19.46 -1.93 36.94
CA PHE A 386 20.75 -2.38 36.43
C PHE A 386 21.89 -1.74 37.22
N ASP A 387 22.96 -2.49 37.48
CA ASP A 387 24.21 -1.90 37.94
C ASP A 387 24.77 -0.95 36.87
N TRP A 388 25.36 0.14 37.33
CA TRP A 388 25.97 1.12 36.43
C TRP A 388 27.18 0.50 35.71
N VAL A 389 27.22 0.69 34.39
CA VAL A 389 28.35 0.33 33.54
C VAL A 389 28.64 1.48 32.59
N GLU A 390 29.92 1.66 32.27
CA GLU A 390 30.32 2.65 31.27
C GLU A 390 29.85 2.20 29.87
N ASN A 391 29.31 3.15 29.10
CA ASN A 391 28.89 2.96 27.72
C ASN A 391 29.89 3.68 26.79
N PRO A 392 31.06 3.08 26.49
CA PRO A 392 32.15 3.77 25.79
C PRO A 392 31.78 4.21 24.37
N TRP A 393 30.82 3.51 23.75
CA TRP A 393 30.31 3.84 22.43
C TRP A 393 29.60 5.19 22.37
N ILE A 394 29.15 5.79 23.48
CA ILE A 394 28.52 7.13 23.46
C ILE A 394 29.46 8.20 22.88
N ASN A 395 30.76 8.07 23.16
CA ASN A 395 31.77 9.04 22.74
C ASN A 395 32.59 8.56 21.52
N ALA A 396 32.16 7.47 20.88
CA ALA A 396 32.92 6.80 19.82
C ALA A 396 32.44 7.15 18.41
N ARG A 397 32.04 8.41 18.19
CA ARG A 397 31.57 8.89 16.88
C ARG A 397 32.62 8.63 15.79
N PRO A 398 32.33 7.79 14.78
CA PRO A 398 33.25 7.48 13.68
C PRO A 398 33.62 8.73 12.87
N LYS A 399 34.83 8.75 12.32
CA LYS A 399 35.29 9.81 11.41
C LYS A 399 35.16 9.38 9.95
N PRO A 400 34.99 10.32 9.00
CA PRO A 400 35.06 10.00 7.58
C PRO A 400 36.41 9.33 7.24
N SER A 401 36.36 8.31 6.38
CA SER A 401 37.56 7.57 5.94
C SER A 401 38.55 8.46 5.18
N VAL A 402 38.03 9.46 4.47
CA VAL A 402 38.79 10.52 3.80
C VAL A 402 38.08 11.86 4.01
N PRO A 403 38.79 13.00 3.87
CA PRO A 403 38.15 14.31 3.94
C PRO A 403 36.95 14.41 2.96
N PRO A 404 35.77 14.91 3.38
CA PRO A 404 34.56 14.94 2.55
C PRO A 404 34.72 15.60 1.18
N HIS A 405 35.48 16.70 1.10
CA HIS A 405 35.79 17.36 -0.17
C HIS A 405 36.59 16.46 -1.14
N MET A 406 37.51 15.63 -0.61
CA MET A 406 38.26 14.65 -1.41
C MET A 406 37.34 13.50 -1.84
N ALA A 407 36.48 13.00 -0.95
CA ALA A 407 35.49 11.98 -1.30
C ALA A 407 34.61 12.45 -2.47
N ARG A 408 34.06 13.67 -2.38
CA ARG A 408 33.26 14.29 -3.45
C ARG A 408 34.04 14.39 -4.75
N GLN A 409 35.32 14.77 -4.72
CA GLN A 409 36.16 14.84 -5.91
C GLN A 409 36.40 13.47 -6.53
N ILE A 410 36.73 12.46 -5.72
CA ILE A 410 37.01 11.10 -6.19
C ILE A 410 35.74 10.47 -6.78
N LEU A 411 34.60 10.59 -6.11
CA LEU A 411 33.32 10.08 -6.60
C LEU A 411 32.89 10.77 -7.92
N ARG A 412 33.12 12.08 -8.06
CA ARG A 412 32.90 12.81 -9.32
C ARG A 412 33.82 12.34 -10.46
N MET A 413 35.11 12.13 -10.18
CA MET A 413 36.07 11.63 -11.18
C MET A 413 35.74 10.21 -11.61
N ARG A 414 35.30 9.35 -10.68
CA ARG A 414 34.91 7.97 -10.95
C ARG A 414 33.66 7.87 -11.85
N ASN A 415 32.74 8.84 -11.75
CA ASN A 415 31.59 8.95 -12.66
C ASN A 415 31.98 9.37 -14.09
N SER A 416 33.14 10.02 -14.25
CA SER A 416 33.60 10.53 -15.56
C SER A 416 34.37 9.48 -16.37
N ASN A 417 34.96 8.49 -15.71
CA ASN A 417 35.76 7.43 -16.33
C ASN A 417 34.98 6.10 -16.33
N ASN A 418 34.36 5.77 -17.46
CA ASN A 418 33.65 4.50 -17.71
C ASN A 418 34.54 3.23 -17.72
N HIS A 419 35.76 3.32 -17.19
CA HIS A 419 36.75 2.25 -17.15
C HIS A 419 37.45 2.25 -15.79
N ASP A 420 36.79 1.71 -14.77
CA ASP A 420 37.56 1.03 -13.73
C ASP A 420 36.81 -0.13 -13.06
N THR A 421 37.61 -1.14 -12.74
CA THR A 421 37.27 -2.52 -12.46
C THR A 421 36.87 -2.75 -10.99
N GLY A 422 35.66 -3.27 -10.74
CA GLY A 422 35.32 -3.85 -9.42
C GLY A 422 33.87 -3.72 -8.92
N GLY A 423 32.99 -2.95 -9.57
CA GLY A 423 31.55 -2.92 -9.22
C GLY A 423 30.72 -2.27 -10.31
N LEU A 424 29.53 -2.82 -10.61
CA LEU A 424 28.63 -2.25 -11.61
C LEU A 424 28.07 -0.91 -11.11
N LEU A 425 28.26 0.15 -11.89
CA LEU A 425 27.57 1.43 -11.69
C LEU A 425 26.13 1.24 -12.16
N LEU A 426 25.16 1.43 -11.27
CA LEU A 426 23.74 1.19 -11.56
C LEU A 426 22.91 2.39 -11.12
N ILE A 427 21.88 2.67 -11.90
CA ILE A 427 20.73 3.47 -11.48
C ILE A 427 19.62 2.51 -11.02
N THR A 428 18.68 2.98 -10.20
CA THR A 428 17.60 2.15 -9.63
C THR A 428 16.78 1.37 -10.67
N SER A 429 16.75 1.83 -11.93
CA SER A 429 16.13 1.15 -13.06
C SER A 429 16.83 -0.15 -13.50
N ASP A 430 18.10 -0.35 -13.12
CA ASP A 430 18.93 -1.48 -13.61
C ASP A 430 18.76 -2.79 -12.80
N PHE A 431 17.93 -2.79 -11.75
CA PHE A 431 17.66 -3.98 -10.94
C PHE A 431 16.75 -5.00 -11.64
N GLY A 432 16.06 -4.59 -12.72
CA GLY A 432 15.19 -5.44 -13.51
C GLY A 432 13.90 -5.91 -12.80
N PRO A 433 12.95 -6.52 -13.54
CA PRO A 433 11.62 -6.88 -13.03
C PRO A 433 11.61 -8.06 -12.04
N THR A 434 12.67 -8.88 -12.03
CA THR A 434 12.80 -10.05 -11.14
C THR A 434 13.61 -9.73 -9.88
N GLY A 435 14.05 -8.48 -9.73
CA GLY A 435 15.10 -8.12 -8.79
C GLY A 435 16.48 -8.62 -9.22
N ARG A 436 17.50 -8.06 -8.58
CA ARG A 436 18.90 -8.41 -8.82
C ARG A 436 19.49 -9.16 -7.64
N ILE A 437 20.05 -10.34 -7.88
CA ILE A 437 20.79 -11.06 -6.86
C ILE A 437 21.93 -10.17 -6.32
N LEU A 438 22.03 -10.02 -5.00
CA LEU A 438 23.07 -9.23 -4.36
C LEU A 438 24.38 -10.03 -4.26
N ASP A 439 24.89 -10.56 -5.38
CA ASP A 439 26.11 -11.38 -5.42
C ASP A 439 27.41 -10.54 -5.39
N THR A 440 27.29 -9.25 -5.68
CA THR A 440 28.40 -8.31 -5.87
C THR A 440 28.07 -6.98 -5.20
N ILE A 441 29.08 -6.14 -4.98
CA ILE A 441 28.88 -4.78 -4.46
C ILE A 441 28.02 -3.99 -5.47
N LEU A 442 26.85 -3.55 -5.02
CA LEU A 442 25.97 -2.70 -5.82
C LEU A 442 26.13 -1.25 -5.39
N ARG A 443 26.39 -0.37 -6.36
CA ARG A 443 26.47 1.07 -6.14
C ARG A 443 25.30 1.73 -6.85
N VAL A 444 24.52 2.51 -6.09
CA VAL A 444 23.32 3.17 -6.58
C VAL A 444 23.39 4.65 -6.23
N GLN A 445 23.13 5.52 -7.20
CA GLN A 445 22.94 6.93 -6.93
C GLN A 445 21.49 7.17 -6.51
N VAL A 446 21.28 7.70 -5.31
CA VAL A 446 19.95 7.95 -4.74
C VAL A 446 19.70 9.46 -4.69
N GLN A 447 18.61 9.89 -5.32
CA GLN A 447 18.18 11.30 -5.30
C GLN A 447 17.53 11.63 -3.95
N ARG A 448 17.90 12.76 -3.38
CA ARG A 448 17.36 13.22 -2.10
C ARG A 448 16.11 14.07 -2.34
N PRO A 449 15.04 13.89 -1.55
CA PRO A 449 13.78 14.63 -1.73
C PRO A 449 13.89 16.11 -1.34
N ARG A 450 14.84 16.46 -0.48
CA ARG A 450 15.15 17.83 -0.04
C ARG A 450 16.66 17.94 0.22
N THR A 451 17.27 19.05 -0.19
CA THR A 451 18.71 19.32 0.02
C THR A 451 18.96 20.41 1.04
N HIS A 452 17.93 21.11 1.50
CA HIS A 452 18.05 22.20 2.47
C HIS A 452 17.02 21.99 3.57
N ARG A 453 17.49 21.94 4.81
CA ARG A 453 16.68 21.87 6.03
C ARG A 453 17.15 22.94 7.00
N MET A 454 16.19 23.66 7.59
CA MET A 454 16.46 24.60 8.68
C MET A 454 16.94 23.86 9.92
N ARG A 455 17.64 24.54 10.82
CA ARG A 455 18.18 23.93 12.04
C ARG A 455 17.10 23.23 12.89
N GLU A 456 15.95 23.87 13.04
CA GLU A 456 14.81 23.32 13.79
C GLU A 456 14.27 22.04 13.12
N GLU A 457 14.19 22.01 11.79
CA GLU A 457 13.80 20.82 11.03
C GLU A 457 14.84 19.69 11.15
N LYS A 458 16.14 20.02 11.21
CA LYS A 458 17.20 19.01 11.45
C LYS A 458 17.14 18.43 12.87
N GLU A 459 16.65 19.20 13.83
CA GLU A 459 16.43 18.73 15.20
C GLU A 459 15.20 17.81 15.29
N ASP A 460 14.08 18.18 14.65
CA ASP A 460 12.80 17.46 14.74
C ASP A 460 12.63 16.31 13.73
N GLU A 461 13.15 16.42 12.51
CA GLU A 461 13.01 15.43 11.44
C GLU A 461 14.24 14.51 11.33
N GLU A 462 14.05 13.35 10.69
CA GLU A 462 15.11 12.39 10.37
C GLU A 462 15.03 12.01 8.89
N GLU A 463 16.12 12.20 8.14
CA GLU A 463 16.28 11.62 6.80
C GLU A 463 16.54 10.13 6.92
N VAL A 464 15.73 9.33 6.23
CA VAL A 464 15.76 7.87 6.30
C VAL A 464 16.05 7.29 4.93
N LEU A 465 17.14 6.53 4.83
CA LEU A 465 17.42 5.67 3.68
C LEU A 465 16.63 4.37 3.83
N VAL A 466 15.83 4.03 2.82
CA VAL A 466 15.00 2.83 2.81
C VAL A 466 15.47 1.89 1.71
N VAL A 467 15.90 0.69 2.08
CA VAL A 467 16.13 -0.42 1.14
C VAL A 467 14.93 -1.35 1.25
N TYR A 468 14.11 -1.41 0.19
CA TYR A 468 12.84 -2.11 0.18
C TYR A 468 12.81 -3.28 -0.81
N GLY A 469 11.86 -4.19 -0.61
CA GLY A 469 11.66 -5.33 -1.51
C GLY A 469 12.66 -6.47 -1.33
N ILE A 470 13.35 -6.54 -0.18
CA ILE A 470 14.35 -7.56 0.11
C ILE A 470 13.63 -8.91 0.26
N ASP A 471 13.86 -9.79 -0.70
CA ASP A 471 13.41 -11.18 -0.68
C ASP A 471 14.58 -12.05 -0.23
N VAL A 472 14.39 -12.76 0.87
CA VAL A 472 15.38 -13.64 1.48
C VAL A 472 14.63 -14.82 2.08
N LYS A 473 15.15 -16.03 1.89
CA LYS A 473 14.51 -17.21 2.46
C LYS A 473 14.55 -17.14 3.99
N ASN A 474 13.45 -17.50 4.65
CA ASN A 474 13.32 -17.37 6.12
C ASN A 474 14.26 -18.29 6.92
N ASP A 475 14.85 -19.27 6.26
CA ASP A 475 15.73 -20.30 6.78
C ASP A 475 17.23 -20.05 6.55
N VAL A 476 17.61 -18.95 5.89
CA VAL A 476 19.00 -18.66 5.56
C VAL A 476 19.54 -17.51 6.40
N TYR A 477 20.76 -17.67 6.93
CA TYR A 477 21.49 -16.52 7.48
C TYR A 477 22.06 -15.70 6.33
N ALA A 478 21.59 -14.45 6.20
CA ALA A 478 21.93 -13.59 5.06
C ALA A 478 22.22 -12.18 5.55
N LYS A 479 23.28 -11.56 5.02
CA LYS A 479 23.78 -10.28 5.52
C LYS A 479 24.37 -9.42 4.41
N PHE A 480 24.07 -8.12 4.48
CA PHE A 480 24.79 -7.10 3.72
C PHE A 480 24.91 -5.82 4.53
N ASP A 481 25.97 -5.06 4.26
CA ASP A 481 26.19 -3.75 4.87
C ASP A 481 25.82 -2.64 3.89
N VAL A 482 25.41 -1.49 4.43
CA VAL A 482 25.03 -0.30 3.65
C VAL A 482 25.98 0.82 3.98
N TYR A 483 26.57 1.41 2.94
CA TYR A 483 27.45 2.56 3.05
C TYR A 483 26.94 3.71 2.20
N VAL A 484 27.22 4.94 2.65
CA VAL A 484 26.86 6.18 1.96
C VAL A 484 28.12 6.97 1.64
N ASN A 485 28.24 7.40 0.39
CA ASN A 485 29.40 8.12 -0.17
C ASN A 485 30.74 7.42 0.07
N ALA A 486 30.72 6.08 0.06
CA ALA A 486 31.88 5.22 0.11
C ALA A 486 32.82 5.45 -1.09
N VAL A 487 34.06 5.86 -0.83
CA VAL A 487 35.10 5.97 -1.88
C VAL A 487 35.66 4.60 -2.26
N ASP A 488 35.88 3.74 -1.26
CA ASP A 488 36.38 2.38 -1.42
C ASP A 488 35.70 1.45 -0.42
N GLU A 489 34.78 0.63 -0.92
CA GLU A 489 33.98 -0.32 -0.15
C GLU A 489 34.77 -1.46 0.47
N ILE A 490 36.04 -1.64 0.07
CA ILE A 490 36.92 -2.70 0.59
C ILE A 490 37.67 -2.22 1.84
N THR A 491 37.93 -0.91 1.95
CA THR A 491 38.70 -0.32 3.05
C THR A 491 37.85 0.36 4.11
N ILE A 492 36.58 0.67 3.82
CA ILE A 492 35.63 1.17 4.81
C ILE A 492 35.07 0.04 5.68
N SER A 493 34.67 0.41 6.88
CA SER A 493 34.06 -0.51 7.86
C SER A 493 33.13 0.27 8.79
N PRO A 494 32.40 -0.39 9.69
CA PRO A 494 31.63 0.30 10.73
C PRO A 494 32.41 1.28 11.62
N THR A 495 33.74 1.28 11.58
CA THR A 495 34.57 2.31 12.26
C THR A 495 34.74 3.60 11.46
N THR A 496 34.23 3.66 10.23
CA THR A 496 34.23 4.86 9.40
C THR A 496 32.82 5.41 9.25
N ARG A 497 32.72 6.73 9.00
CA ARG A 497 31.44 7.43 9.04
C ARG A 497 30.46 7.02 7.95
N GLU A 498 30.98 6.55 6.82
CA GLU A 498 30.24 6.12 5.65
C GLU A 498 29.30 4.94 5.94
N PHE A 499 29.53 4.18 7.02
CA PHE A 499 28.64 3.08 7.41
C PHE A 499 27.28 3.58 7.90
N ALA A 500 26.23 3.26 7.14
CA ALA A 500 24.85 3.66 7.43
C ALA A 500 24.07 2.60 8.22
N GLY A 501 24.43 1.32 8.07
CA GLY A 501 23.80 0.22 8.80
C GLY A 501 24.01 -1.14 8.14
N THR A 502 23.36 -2.16 8.69
CA THR A 502 23.47 -3.54 8.21
C THR A 502 22.08 -4.18 8.17
N PHE A 503 21.87 -5.08 7.23
CA PHE A 503 20.71 -5.97 7.20
C PHE A 503 21.13 -7.37 7.65
N VAL A 504 20.34 -8.00 8.51
CA VAL A 504 20.54 -9.39 8.91
C VAL A 504 19.23 -10.17 8.83
N ASN A 505 19.27 -11.28 8.11
CA ASN A 505 18.27 -12.33 8.22
C ASN A 505 18.85 -13.49 9.05
N MET A 506 18.10 -13.94 10.04
CA MET A 506 18.43 -15.09 10.87
C MET A 506 17.52 -16.26 10.54
N ARG A 507 18.01 -17.49 10.73
CA ARG A 507 17.22 -18.71 10.52
C ARG A 507 15.99 -18.74 11.43
N ARG A 508 14.80 -18.94 10.86
CA ARG A 508 13.51 -19.03 11.57
C ARG A 508 12.80 -20.32 11.22
N GLY A 509 12.17 -20.96 12.21
CA GLY A 509 11.23 -22.05 11.95
C GLY A 509 9.98 -21.52 11.23
N VAL A 510 9.53 -22.22 10.19
CA VAL A 510 8.36 -21.85 9.38
C VAL A 510 7.11 -22.50 9.96
N THR A 511 6.08 -21.72 10.25
CA THR A 511 4.76 -22.23 10.67
C THR A 511 3.91 -22.52 9.42
N VAL A 512 3.55 -23.80 9.21
CA VAL A 512 2.67 -24.21 8.10
C VAL A 512 1.23 -24.24 8.62
N VAL A 513 0.43 -23.27 8.20
CA VAL A 513 -1.01 -23.30 8.45
C VAL A 513 -1.64 -24.23 7.41
N MET A 514 -2.19 -25.37 7.85
CA MET A 514 -2.93 -26.28 6.96
C MET A 514 -4.32 -25.74 6.62
N ASN A 515 -4.38 -24.63 5.88
CA ASN A 515 -5.53 -24.25 5.07
C ASN A 515 -5.05 -24.13 3.63
N LYS A 516 -5.74 -24.79 2.70
CA LYS A 516 -5.36 -24.93 1.28
C LYS A 516 -5.23 -23.61 0.48
N ASP A 517 -5.44 -22.46 1.13
CA ASP A 517 -5.34 -21.13 0.54
C ASP A 517 -4.24 -20.23 1.17
N ASP A 518 -3.52 -20.72 2.19
CA ASP A 518 -2.40 -20.00 2.82
C ASP A 518 -1.10 -20.78 2.60
N ILE A 519 -0.62 -20.76 1.35
CA ILE A 519 0.82 -20.92 1.12
C ILE A 519 1.47 -19.78 1.91
N THR A 520 2.45 -20.10 2.75
CA THR A 520 3.34 -19.14 3.40
C THR A 520 3.86 -18.17 2.34
N VAL A 521 3.17 -17.03 2.19
CA VAL A 521 3.56 -15.99 1.25
C VAL A 521 4.88 -15.45 1.77
N ASP A 522 5.95 -15.64 1.02
CA ASP A 522 7.23 -14.98 1.24
C ASP A 522 6.99 -13.45 1.21
N LYS A 523 6.73 -12.88 2.39
CA LYS A 523 6.52 -11.45 2.56
C LYS A 523 7.89 -10.78 2.58
N LYS A 524 8.26 -10.18 1.45
CA LYS A 524 9.45 -9.33 1.27
C LYS A 524 9.61 -8.33 2.42
N THR A 525 10.83 -8.12 2.87
CA THR A 525 11.19 -7.23 3.98
C THR A 525 11.83 -5.93 3.48
N HIS A 526 12.10 -5.01 4.40
CA HIS A 526 12.79 -3.75 4.15
C HIS A 526 13.62 -3.36 5.38
N ILE A 527 14.63 -2.52 5.19
CA ILE A 527 15.37 -1.85 6.25
C ILE A 527 15.24 -0.34 6.14
N LYS A 528 15.28 0.33 7.29
CA LYS A 528 15.25 1.78 7.42
C LYS A 528 16.47 2.24 8.19
N LEU A 529 17.26 3.12 7.61
CA LEU A 529 18.51 3.61 8.19
C LEU A 529 18.39 5.13 8.35
N GLY A 530 18.47 5.63 9.58
CA GLY A 530 18.57 7.07 9.84
C GLY A 530 19.93 7.59 9.42
N ILE A 531 19.96 8.59 8.53
CA ILE A 531 21.19 9.08 7.90
C ILE A 531 21.41 10.59 8.08
N SER A 532 20.60 11.31 8.86
CA SER A 532 20.75 12.78 8.97
C SER A 532 22.12 13.19 9.49
N GLU A 533 22.52 12.64 10.64
CA GLU A 533 23.83 12.89 11.24
C GLU A 533 24.97 12.40 10.32
N LEU A 534 24.69 11.36 9.52
CA LEU A 534 25.65 10.81 8.57
C LEU A 534 25.93 11.78 7.44
N LEU A 535 24.87 12.37 6.89
CA LEU A 535 25.00 13.36 5.83
C LEU A 535 25.74 14.62 6.31
N GLU A 536 25.50 15.05 7.54
CA GLU A 536 26.22 16.18 8.14
C GLU A 536 27.73 15.89 8.27
N ASP A 537 28.10 14.72 8.79
CA ASP A 537 29.51 14.37 8.97
C ASP A 537 30.25 14.11 7.65
N LEU A 538 29.52 13.75 6.60
CA LEU A 538 30.04 13.61 5.24
C LEU A 538 29.94 14.90 4.42
N GLU A 539 29.51 16.03 5.02
CA GLU A 539 29.28 17.30 4.33
C GLU A 539 28.45 17.16 3.04
N ALA A 540 27.46 16.26 3.09
CA ALA A 540 26.59 15.86 1.98
C ALA A 540 25.12 16.24 2.23
N ASP A 541 24.85 17.00 3.28
CA ASP A 541 23.51 17.47 3.64
C ASP A 541 22.92 18.45 2.62
N GLU A 542 23.77 19.14 1.86
CA GLU A 542 23.39 20.00 0.72
C GLU A 542 23.44 19.31 -0.65
N ASP A 543 23.95 18.07 -0.74
CA ASP A 543 24.11 17.37 -2.02
C ASP A 543 22.74 16.87 -2.55
N GLU A 544 22.45 17.10 -3.84
CA GLU A 544 21.19 16.65 -4.50
C GLU A 544 21.02 15.13 -4.53
N SER A 545 22.13 14.40 -4.53
CA SER A 545 22.13 12.94 -4.54
C SER A 545 23.30 12.40 -3.73
N ILE A 546 23.16 11.17 -3.27
CA ILE A 546 24.20 10.43 -2.55
C ILE A 546 24.46 9.10 -3.25
N TRP A 547 25.68 8.59 -3.08
CA TRP A 547 26.02 7.23 -3.47
C TRP A 547 25.70 6.28 -2.34
N VAL A 548 24.95 5.23 -2.62
CA VAL A 548 24.64 4.15 -1.68
C VAL A 548 25.27 2.86 -2.20
N SER A 549 26.11 2.25 -1.37
CA SER A 549 26.77 0.98 -1.66
C SER A 549 26.18 -0.13 -0.80
N LEU A 550 25.63 -1.16 -1.43
CA LEU A 550 25.18 -2.40 -0.79
C LEU A 550 26.32 -3.42 -0.92
N VAL A 551 26.92 -3.78 0.20
CA VAL A 551 28.10 -4.66 0.25
C VAL A 551 27.66 -6.03 0.78
N PRO A 552 27.52 -7.05 -0.09
CA PRO A 552 27.19 -8.39 0.36
C PRO A 552 28.24 -8.96 1.29
N LYS A 553 27.80 -9.69 2.32
CA LYS A 553 28.69 -10.37 3.26
C LYS A 553 28.50 -11.89 3.25
N VAL A 554 27.25 -12.37 3.28
CA VAL A 554 26.93 -13.80 3.48
C VAL A 554 25.66 -14.22 2.75
N ASN A 555 25.70 -15.38 2.08
CA ASN A 555 24.56 -16.09 1.43
C ASN A 555 23.66 -15.16 0.60
N THR A 556 24.26 -14.21 -0.11
CA THR A 556 23.54 -13.16 -0.84
C THR A 556 23.13 -13.55 -2.27
N GLU A 557 23.55 -14.73 -2.74
CA GLU A 557 23.08 -15.37 -3.97
C GLU A 557 21.56 -15.68 -3.95
N ASP A 558 20.98 -15.75 -2.75
CA ASP A 558 19.54 -15.96 -2.49
C ASP A 558 18.77 -14.66 -2.14
N ILE A 559 19.44 -13.49 -2.09
CA ILE A 559 18.80 -12.20 -1.79
C ILE A 559 18.38 -11.51 -3.09
N LYS A 560 17.08 -11.37 -3.34
CA LYS A 560 16.52 -10.64 -4.48
C LYS A 560 15.77 -9.39 -4.00
N PRO A 561 16.19 -8.16 -4.33
CA PRO A 561 15.33 -6.98 -4.23
C PRO A 561 14.25 -7.12 -5.29
N SER A 562 13.17 -7.85 -5.01
CA SER A 562 12.14 -8.11 -6.01
C SER A 562 11.13 -6.98 -5.97
N HIS A 563 11.08 -6.24 -7.07
CA HIS A 563 9.98 -5.36 -7.44
C HIS A 563 8.64 -6.11 -7.29
N VAL A 564 7.70 -5.57 -6.52
CA VAL A 564 6.36 -6.17 -6.41
C VAL A 564 5.56 -5.66 -7.58
N VAL A 565 5.43 -6.50 -8.60
CA VAL A 565 4.67 -6.17 -9.80
C VAL A 565 3.21 -5.96 -9.44
N LEU A 566 2.67 -4.80 -9.82
CA LEU A 566 1.23 -4.54 -9.75
C LEU A 566 0.51 -5.48 -10.73
N SER A 567 -0.35 -6.34 -10.19
CA SER A 567 -1.04 -7.40 -10.95
C SER A 567 -2.37 -7.72 -10.26
N PRO A 568 -3.43 -8.18 -10.93
CA PRO A 568 -4.65 -8.63 -10.27
C PRO A 568 -4.47 -10.02 -9.63
N ASN A 569 -5.03 -10.22 -8.44
CA ASN A 569 -5.10 -11.53 -7.81
C ASN A 569 -6.20 -12.39 -8.43
N LEU A 570 -5.82 -13.24 -9.39
CA LEU A 570 -6.73 -14.11 -10.15
C LEU A 570 -7.41 -15.22 -9.33
N THR A 571 -6.97 -15.48 -8.10
CA THR A 571 -7.65 -16.44 -7.21
C THR A 571 -8.89 -15.83 -6.55
N THR A 572 -8.97 -14.51 -6.54
CA THR A 572 -10.10 -13.74 -5.98
C THR A 572 -11.01 -13.28 -7.09
N CYS A 573 -12.31 -13.22 -6.87
CA CYS A 573 -13.20 -12.36 -7.64
C CYS A 573 -14.45 -12.13 -6.78
N HIS A 574 -14.57 -10.92 -6.25
CA HIS A 574 -15.62 -10.58 -5.28
C HIS A 574 -16.95 -10.27 -5.98
N PRO A 575 -18.10 -10.64 -5.38
CA PRO A 575 -19.40 -10.18 -5.84
C PRO A 575 -19.46 -8.65 -5.93
N SER A 576 -20.11 -8.15 -6.97
CA SER A 576 -20.23 -6.71 -7.26
C SER A 576 -21.71 -6.32 -7.27
N TYR A 577 -22.03 -5.08 -6.90
CA TYR A 577 -23.41 -4.62 -6.73
C TYR A 577 -23.61 -3.19 -7.25
N THR A 578 -24.86 -2.86 -7.58
CA THR A 578 -25.31 -1.47 -7.82
C THR A 578 -25.68 -0.78 -6.50
N GLU A 579 -25.96 0.53 -6.53
CA GLU A 579 -26.46 1.32 -5.38
C GLU A 579 -27.67 0.69 -4.68
N GLN A 580 -28.52 0.02 -5.46
CA GLN A 580 -29.73 -0.65 -4.97
C GLN A 580 -29.45 -2.07 -4.46
N HIS A 581 -28.17 -2.40 -4.22
CA HIS A 581 -27.71 -3.73 -3.80
C HIS A 581 -28.09 -4.82 -4.81
N LYS A 582 -28.27 -4.47 -6.09
CA LYS A 582 -28.51 -5.45 -7.15
C LYS A 582 -27.19 -6.07 -7.57
N HIS A 583 -27.14 -7.39 -7.56
CA HIS A 583 -25.95 -8.14 -7.93
C HIS A 583 -25.57 -7.94 -9.41
N VAL A 584 -24.37 -7.40 -9.64
CA VAL A 584 -23.72 -7.25 -10.95
C VAL A 584 -22.79 -8.44 -11.18
N LYS A 585 -23.13 -9.27 -12.18
CA LYS A 585 -22.33 -10.46 -12.53
C LYS A 585 -21.09 -10.05 -13.35
N CYS A 586 -20.02 -9.58 -12.69
CA CYS A 586 -18.72 -9.34 -13.33
C CYS A 586 -17.85 -10.59 -13.42
N CYS A 587 -17.87 -11.44 -12.38
CA CYS A 587 -16.89 -12.51 -12.22
C CYS A 587 -17.01 -13.63 -13.27
N PRO A 588 -15.87 -14.26 -13.62
CA PRO A 588 -15.86 -15.42 -14.50
C PRO A 588 -16.51 -16.65 -13.86
N PRO A 589 -17.14 -17.54 -14.67
CA PRO A 589 -17.78 -18.75 -14.16
C PRO A 589 -16.77 -19.75 -13.58
N LYS A 590 -15.53 -19.72 -14.07
CA LYS A 590 -14.37 -20.42 -13.51
C LYS A 590 -13.33 -19.42 -13.04
N ARG A 591 -12.57 -19.76 -12.00
CA ARG A 591 -11.48 -18.89 -11.53
C ARG A 591 -10.39 -18.85 -12.60
N LEU A 592 -9.93 -17.65 -12.95
CA LEU A 592 -8.88 -17.50 -13.95
C LEU A 592 -7.55 -18.14 -13.51
N SER A 593 -7.31 -18.26 -12.21
CA SER A 593 -6.15 -18.97 -11.65
C SER A 593 -6.11 -20.47 -12.00
N GLU A 594 -7.22 -21.06 -12.45
CA GLU A 594 -7.30 -22.48 -12.84
C GLU A 594 -7.00 -22.69 -14.33
N GLU A 595 -6.87 -21.61 -15.11
CA GLU A 595 -6.57 -21.67 -16.54
C GLU A 595 -5.06 -21.59 -16.79
N PRO A 596 -4.52 -22.31 -17.80
CA PRO A 596 -3.13 -22.13 -18.21
C PRO A 596 -2.88 -20.72 -18.71
N ILE A 597 -1.98 -20.00 -18.05
CA ILE A 597 -1.54 -18.66 -18.42
C ILE A 597 -0.37 -18.78 -19.40
N ILE A 598 -0.45 -18.05 -20.51
CA ILE A 598 0.68 -17.88 -21.46
C ILE A 598 1.14 -16.43 -21.46
N ASP A 599 2.42 -16.19 -21.69
CA ASP A 599 2.94 -14.83 -21.81
C ASP A 599 2.67 -14.28 -23.21
N PHE A 600 2.38 -12.97 -23.28
CA PHE A 600 2.14 -12.28 -24.54
C PHE A 600 3.32 -12.42 -25.50
N GLN A 601 2.99 -12.64 -26.76
CA GLN A 601 3.94 -12.68 -27.85
C GLN A 601 3.45 -11.74 -28.95
N PHE A 602 4.35 -10.93 -29.49
CA PHE A 602 4.01 -10.07 -30.61
C PHE A 602 3.61 -10.91 -31.83
N PRO A 603 2.59 -10.47 -32.59
CA PRO A 603 2.23 -11.16 -33.82
C PRO A 603 3.37 -11.13 -34.84
N ASP A 604 3.55 -12.25 -35.55
CA ASP A 604 4.57 -12.39 -36.59
C ASP A 604 4.31 -11.39 -37.74
N PRO A 605 5.24 -10.46 -38.01
CA PRO A 605 5.09 -9.47 -39.09
C PRO A 605 4.96 -10.09 -40.49
N SER A 606 5.45 -11.31 -40.69
CA SER A 606 5.36 -12.03 -41.96
C SER A 606 4.01 -12.73 -42.16
N ALA A 607 3.30 -13.01 -41.07
CA ALA A 607 2.04 -13.75 -41.08
C ALA A 607 0.81 -12.86 -40.90
N GLN A 608 0.94 -11.65 -40.34
CA GLN A 608 -0.21 -10.78 -40.06
C GLN A 608 -0.08 -9.39 -40.69
N PRO A 609 -1.12 -8.89 -41.38
CA PRO A 609 -1.13 -7.55 -41.93
C PRO A 609 -1.18 -6.48 -40.83
N ILE A 610 -0.75 -5.25 -41.17
CA ILE A 610 -1.00 -4.09 -40.30
C ILE A 610 -2.46 -3.68 -40.47
N ARG A 611 -3.22 -3.72 -39.37
CA ARG A 611 -4.61 -3.27 -39.32
C ARG A 611 -4.67 -1.75 -39.23
N VAL A 612 -5.50 -1.10 -40.05
CA VAL A 612 -5.66 0.36 -40.04
C VAL A 612 -7.01 0.71 -39.43
N ARG A 613 -6.99 1.28 -38.22
CA ARG A 613 -8.20 1.80 -37.56
C ARG A 613 -8.60 3.11 -38.22
N ARG A 614 -9.85 3.18 -38.71
CA ARG A 614 -10.37 4.30 -39.51
C ARG A 614 -11.49 5.05 -38.80
N PRO A 615 -11.79 6.32 -39.17
CA PRO A 615 -12.84 7.08 -38.52
C PRO A 615 -14.21 6.43 -38.72
N ALA A 616 -14.96 6.23 -37.64
CA ALA A 616 -16.24 5.53 -37.67
C ALA A 616 -17.27 6.22 -38.59
N HIS A 617 -17.29 7.54 -38.67
CA HIS A 617 -18.22 8.26 -39.57
C HIS A 617 -17.94 8.00 -41.06
N VAL A 618 -16.68 7.74 -41.43
CA VAL A 618 -16.29 7.33 -42.79
C VAL A 618 -16.68 5.87 -43.01
N MET A 619 -16.34 5.01 -42.06
CA MET A 619 -16.64 3.58 -42.13
C MET A 619 -18.14 3.27 -42.11
N SER A 620 -18.97 4.15 -41.57
CA SER A 620 -20.44 4.06 -41.65
C SER A 620 -20.96 4.09 -43.09
N GLN A 621 -20.21 4.67 -44.02
CA GLN A 621 -20.57 4.74 -45.44
C GLN A 621 -20.12 3.50 -46.24
N ASP A 622 -19.27 2.65 -45.64
CA ASP A 622 -18.80 1.39 -46.22
C ASP A 622 -19.75 0.26 -45.81
N ILE A 623 -20.70 -0.06 -46.70
CA ILE A 623 -21.76 -1.05 -46.45
C ILE A 623 -21.15 -2.44 -46.14
N ASP A 624 -20.06 -2.81 -46.82
CA ASP A 624 -19.42 -4.11 -46.63
C ASP A 624 -18.72 -4.17 -45.27
N PHE A 625 -18.06 -3.07 -44.87
CA PHE A 625 -17.49 -2.96 -43.53
C PHE A 625 -18.55 -3.04 -42.43
N VAL A 626 -19.65 -2.28 -42.57
CA VAL A 626 -20.74 -2.28 -41.58
C VAL A 626 -21.38 -3.67 -41.49
N ALA A 627 -21.58 -4.35 -42.62
CA ALA A 627 -22.11 -5.71 -42.65
C ALA A 627 -21.17 -6.71 -41.95
N LYS A 628 -19.85 -6.65 -42.21
CA LYS A 628 -18.90 -7.56 -41.56
C LYS A 628 -18.76 -7.29 -40.06
N TYR A 629 -18.80 -6.04 -39.61
CA TYR A 629 -18.74 -5.73 -38.18
C TYR A 629 -20.01 -6.19 -37.45
N ASN A 630 -21.19 -5.96 -38.05
CA ASN A 630 -22.45 -6.51 -37.54
C ASN A 630 -22.42 -8.04 -37.45
N LYS A 631 -21.86 -8.72 -38.45
CA LYS A 631 -21.67 -10.17 -38.45
C LYS A 631 -20.73 -10.62 -37.33
N ALA A 632 -19.58 -9.97 -37.15
CA ALA A 632 -18.60 -10.32 -36.12
C ALA A 632 -19.23 -10.21 -34.72
N ILE A 633 -19.92 -9.10 -34.42
CA ILE A 633 -20.61 -8.89 -33.14
C ILE A 633 -21.79 -9.86 -32.97
N ALA A 634 -22.54 -10.17 -34.03
CA ALA A 634 -23.60 -11.18 -33.98
C ALA A 634 -23.05 -12.56 -33.58
N ILE A 635 -21.95 -12.99 -34.22
CA ILE A 635 -21.27 -14.26 -33.90
C ILE A 635 -20.78 -14.24 -32.45
N MET A 636 -20.05 -13.19 -32.05
CA MET A 636 -19.51 -13.04 -30.71
C MET A 636 -20.58 -13.06 -29.61
N LYS A 637 -21.76 -12.46 -29.87
CA LYS A 637 -22.93 -12.51 -28.96
C LYS A 637 -23.59 -13.90 -28.93
N SER A 638 -23.47 -14.68 -30.00
CA SER A 638 -24.05 -16.03 -30.12
C SER A 638 -23.20 -17.14 -29.48
N LEU A 639 -21.92 -16.88 -29.17
CA LEU A 639 -21.06 -17.83 -28.48
C LEU A 639 -21.64 -18.21 -27.10
N PRO A 640 -21.44 -19.46 -26.62
CA PRO A 640 -21.83 -19.84 -25.26
C PRO A 640 -21.24 -18.88 -24.22
N TYR A 641 -21.97 -18.61 -23.14
CA TYR A 641 -21.50 -17.68 -22.11
C TYR A 641 -20.16 -18.12 -21.49
N ASP A 642 -19.90 -19.43 -21.40
CA ASP A 642 -18.64 -19.96 -20.86
C ASP A 642 -17.45 -19.81 -21.82
N ASP A 643 -17.68 -19.50 -23.10
CA ASP A 643 -16.61 -19.15 -24.04
C ASP A 643 -16.07 -17.76 -23.67
N PRO A 644 -14.78 -17.59 -23.31
CA PRO A 644 -14.24 -16.30 -22.90
C PRO A 644 -14.27 -15.23 -24.01
N ARG A 645 -14.45 -15.63 -25.27
CA ARG A 645 -14.62 -14.73 -26.41
C ARG A 645 -16.05 -14.22 -26.56
N ASN A 646 -17.01 -14.76 -25.80
CA ASN A 646 -18.37 -14.25 -25.78
C ASN A 646 -18.38 -12.74 -25.47
N PHE A 647 -19.25 -11.99 -26.14
CA PHE A 647 -19.32 -10.53 -26.05
C PHE A 647 -19.49 -10.04 -24.60
N MET A 648 -20.36 -10.67 -23.82
CA MET A 648 -20.53 -10.32 -22.41
C MET A 648 -19.33 -10.70 -21.55
N ARG A 649 -18.60 -11.77 -21.88
CA ARG A 649 -17.39 -12.13 -21.15
C ARG A 649 -16.29 -11.09 -21.34
N GLN A 650 -16.10 -10.62 -22.57
CA GLN A 650 -15.18 -9.53 -22.88
C GLN A 650 -15.59 -8.20 -22.22
N ALA A 651 -16.89 -7.86 -22.24
CA ALA A 651 -17.39 -6.69 -21.53
C ALA A 651 -17.18 -6.78 -20.00
N ASN A 652 -17.35 -7.97 -19.43
CA ASN A 652 -17.16 -8.20 -17.99
C ASN A 652 -15.71 -8.06 -17.51
N ILE A 653 -14.72 -8.10 -18.41
CA ILE A 653 -13.32 -7.80 -18.05
C ILE A 653 -13.20 -6.36 -17.53
N HIS A 654 -13.89 -5.40 -18.15
CA HIS A 654 -13.93 -4.01 -17.66
C HIS A 654 -14.72 -3.88 -16.34
N CYS A 655 -15.84 -4.60 -16.24
CA CYS A 655 -16.66 -4.69 -15.02
C CYS A 655 -15.80 -5.03 -13.80
N THR A 656 -14.95 -6.06 -13.88
CA THR A 656 -14.17 -6.57 -12.74
C THR A 656 -13.21 -5.55 -12.13
N PHE A 657 -12.65 -4.64 -12.93
CA PHE A 657 -11.74 -3.60 -12.42
C PHE A 657 -12.47 -2.30 -12.02
N CYS A 658 -13.68 -2.08 -12.53
CA CYS A 658 -14.49 -0.90 -12.21
C CYS A 658 -15.29 -1.06 -10.92
N THR A 659 -15.61 -2.29 -10.52
CA THR A 659 -16.33 -2.60 -9.28
C THR A 659 -15.43 -3.00 -8.12
N GLY A 660 -14.11 -3.14 -8.35
CA GLY A 660 -13.17 -3.66 -7.35
C GLY A 660 -13.34 -5.15 -7.09
N ALA A 661 -13.73 -5.94 -8.11
CA ALA A 661 -13.89 -7.38 -7.97
C ALA A 661 -12.54 -8.09 -7.74
N TYR A 662 -11.44 -7.55 -8.29
CA TYR A 662 -10.08 -8.05 -8.05
C TYR A 662 -9.34 -7.20 -7.02
N ASN A 663 -8.68 -7.90 -6.08
CA ASN A 663 -7.61 -7.31 -5.29
C ASN A 663 -6.30 -7.31 -6.10
N GLN A 664 -5.33 -6.49 -5.68
CA GLN A 664 -3.96 -6.60 -6.17
C GLN A 664 -3.33 -7.93 -5.71
N GLN A 665 -2.42 -8.47 -6.52
CA GLN A 665 -1.62 -9.64 -6.20
C GLN A 665 -0.79 -9.32 -4.95
N HIS A 666 -0.84 -10.19 -3.94
CA HIS A 666 -0.17 -10.05 -2.64
C HIS A 666 -0.74 -9.00 -1.67
N PHE A 667 -1.79 -8.24 -2.02
CA PHE A 667 -2.38 -7.23 -1.14
C PHE A 667 -3.92 -7.35 -1.07
N ASN A 668 -4.51 -6.91 0.03
CA ASN A 668 -5.97 -6.80 0.17
C ASN A 668 -6.51 -5.45 -0.34
N THR A 669 -5.73 -4.72 -1.14
CA THR A 669 -6.12 -3.45 -1.76
C THR A 669 -6.74 -3.70 -3.13
N LEU A 670 -7.78 -2.94 -3.48
CA LEU A 670 -8.46 -3.07 -4.76
C LEU A 670 -7.56 -2.68 -5.93
N MET A 671 -7.71 -3.36 -7.05
CA MET A 671 -7.10 -2.97 -8.31
C MET A 671 -8.12 -2.25 -9.18
N SER A 672 -7.83 -1.00 -9.57
CA SER A 672 -8.68 -0.21 -10.47
C SER A 672 -7.86 0.26 -11.66
N VAL A 673 -8.48 0.28 -12.84
CA VAL A 673 -7.86 0.67 -14.13
C VAL A 673 -8.22 2.11 -14.53
N HIS A 674 -8.82 2.86 -13.61
CA HIS A 674 -9.23 4.26 -13.76
C HIS A 674 -8.56 5.12 -12.69
N MET A 675 -8.43 6.42 -12.94
CA MET A 675 -7.88 7.46 -12.08
C MET A 675 -6.38 7.31 -11.80
N SER A 676 -5.63 6.74 -12.73
CA SER A 676 -4.18 6.56 -12.63
C SER A 676 -3.54 6.31 -14.00
N TRP A 677 -2.20 6.37 -14.03
CA TRP A 677 -1.38 6.20 -15.24
C TRP A 677 -1.54 4.85 -15.99
N ILE A 678 -2.25 3.87 -15.45
CA ILE A 678 -2.50 2.58 -16.12
C ILE A 678 -3.75 2.60 -17.01
N PHE A 679 -4.54 3.69 -16.97
CA PHE A 679 -5.76 3.87 -17.74
C PHE A 679 -5.57 3.59 -19.24
N PHE A 680 -4.61 4.26 -19.87
CA PHE A 680 -4.36 4.12 -21.31
C PHE A 680 -3.88 2.73 -21.73
N PRO A 681 -2.79 2.16 -21.16
CA PRO A 681 -2.26 0.87 -21.61
C PRO A 681 -3.24 -0.28 -21.35
N TRP A 682 -4.01 -0.24 -20.26
CA TRP A 682 -5.01 -1.28 -20.00
C TRP A 682 -6.13 -1.27 -21.05
N HIS A 683 -6.72 -0.09 -21.33
CA HIS A 683 -7.80 0.01 -22.32
C HIS A 683 -7.31 -0.31 -23.73
N ARG A 684 -6.07 0.06 -24.09
CA ARG A 684 -5.43 -0.32 -25.37
C ARG A 684 -5.40 -1.84 -25.54
N MET A 685 -4.93 -2.57 -24.53
CA MET A 685 -4.84 -4.03 -24.61
C MET A 685 -6.22 -4.70 -24.62
N MET A 686 -7.19 -4.16 -23.87
CA MET A 686 -8.57 -4.64 -23.92
C MET A 686 -9.15 -4.57 -25.34
N ILE A 687 -9.08 -3.41 -26.00
CA ILE A 687 -9.63 -3.25 -27.36
C ILE A 687 -8.78 -3.98 -28.42
N TYR A 688 -7.48 -4.17 -28.16
CA TYR A 688 -6.60 -4.95 -29.01
C TYR A 688 -7.03 -6.43 -29.11
N PHE A 689 -7.27 -7.09 -27.97
CA PHE A 689 -7.76 -8.48 -28.00
C PHE A 689 -9.17 -8.56 -28.55
N HIS A 690 -10.05 -7.60 -28.22
CA HIS A 690 -11.40 -7.53 -28.78
C HIS A 690 -11.37 -7.46 -30.32
N GLU A 691 -10.55 -6.58 -30.90
CA GLU A 691 -10.36 -6.46 -32.35
C GLU A 691 -9.93 -7.78 -32.99
N ARG A 692 -8.93 -8.46 -32.39
CA ARG A 692 -8.42 -9.73 -32.92
C ARG A 692 -9.43 -10.86 -32.82
N ILE A 693 -10.18 -10.95 -31.72
CA ILE A 693 -11.27 -11.92 -31.56
C ILE A 693 -12.31 -11.70 -32.66
N LEU A 694 -12.71 -10.45 -32.93
CA LEU A 694 -13.68 -10.16 -33.99
C LEU A 694 -13.17 -10.59 -35.37
N GLY A 695 -11.91 -10.29 -35.70
CA GLY A 695 -11.29 -10.69 -36.96
C GLY A 695 -11.26 -12.22 -37.13
N ASP A 696 -10.85 -12.96 -36.10
CA ASP A 696 -10.82 -14.42 -36.11
C ASP A 696 -12.21 -15.04 -36.31
N LEU A 697 -13.23 -14.52 -35.60
CA LEU A 697 -14.61 -15.00 -35.69
C LEU A 697 -15.22 -14.88 -37.10
N ILE A 698 -14.73 -13.95 -37.94
CA ILE A 698 -15.16 -13.80 -39.34
C ILE A 698 -14.12 -14.26 -40.36
N GLY A 699 -12.95 -14.72 -39.92
CA GLY A 699 -11.85 -15.11 -40.80
C GLY A 699 -11.24 -13.95 -41.58
N ASP A 700 -11.19 -12.75 -41.00
CA ASP A 700 -10.63 -11.52 -41.60
C ASP A 700 -9.52 -10.97 -40.70
N ASP A 701 -8.27 -11.28 -41.02
CA ASP A 701 -7.08 -10.81 -40.30
C ASP A 701 -6.77 -9.32 -40.57
N THR A 702 -7.49 -8.69 -41.50
CA THR A 702 -7.43 -7.25 -41.79
C THR A 702 -8.46 -6.43 -41.02
N PHE A 703 -9.40 -7.07 -40.31
CA PHE A 703 -10.43 -6.38 -39.54
C PHE A 703 -9.81 -5.46 -38.49
N ALA A 704 -10.13 -4.17 -38.55
CA ALA A 704 -9.68 -3.15 -37.61
C ALA A 704 -10.88 -2.44 -36.98
N LEU A 705 -10.82 -2.17 -35.67
CA LEU A 705 -11.87 -1.39 -35.01
C LEU A 705 -11.88 0.04 -35.55
N PRO A 706 -13.05 0.61 -35.87
CA PRO A 706 -13.12 2.03 -36.19
C PRO A 706 -12.94 2.85 -34.91
N PHE A 707 -12.48 4.10 -35.05
CA PHE A 707 -12.44 5.05 -33.93
C PHE A 707 -13.53 6.11 -34.08
N TRP A 708 -14.25 6.39 -33.01
CA TRP A 708 -15.25 7.46 -33.00
C TRP A 708 -14.55 8.82 -32.88
N ASN A 709 -14.37 9.50 -34.02
CA ASN A 709 -13.65 10.77 -34.14
C ASN A 709 -14.45 11.99 -33.58
N TRP A 710 -14.89 11.91 -32.32
CA TRP A 710 -15.67 12.97 -31.66
C TRP A 710 -14.85 14.22 -31.34
N ASP A 711 -13.53 14.18 -31.45
CA ASP A 711 -12.66 15.34 -31.24
C ASP A 711 -12.50 16.22 -32.51
N SER A 712 -13.10 15.80 -33.62
CA SER A 712 -13.13 16.55 -34.88
C SER A 712 -14.57 16.87 -35.32
N PRO A 713 -14.88 18.09 -35.83
CA PRO A 713 -16.23 18.50 -36.21
C PRO A 713 -16.99 17.59 -37.18
N VAL A 714 -16.26 16.80 -37.99
CA VAL A 714 -16.83 15.84 -38.94
C VAL A 714 -17.32 14.55 -38.27
N GLY A 715 -16.77 14.20 -37.11
CA GLY A 715 -17.13 12.99 -36.35
C GLY A 715 -17.84 13.26 -35.01
N MET A 716 -18.21 14.51 -34.71
CA MET A 716 -18.91 14.95 -33.48
C MET A 716 -20.40 14.53 -33.39
N HIS A 717 -20.77 13.38 -33.95
CA HIS A 717 -22.08 12.76 -33.80
C HIS A 717 -21.89 11.27 -33.59
N VAL A 718 -22.88 10.59 -32.98
CA VAL A 718 -22.89 9.13 -32.92
C VAL A 718 -22.82 8.56 -34.35
N PRO A 719 -21.86 7.68 -34.70
CA PRO A 719 -21.73 7.19 -36.07
C PRO A 719 -22.91 6.31 -36.50
N ASP A 720 -23.40 6.51 -37.73
CA ASP A 720 -24.61 5.83 -38.25
C ASP A 720 -24.56 4.29 -38.16
N MET A 721 -23.38 3.66 -38.26
CA MET A 721 -23.22 2.21 -38.14
C MET A 721 -23.75 1.65 -36.80
N PHE A 722 -23.80 2.48 -35.75
CA PHE A 722 -24.27 2.08 -34.42
C PHE A 722 -25.78 2.22 -34.25
N LEU A 723 -26.51 2.79 -35.22
CA LEU A 723 -27.94 3.03 -35.05
C LEU A 723 -28.81 1.78 -35.23
N ASN A 724 -28.30 0.77 -35.95
CA ASN A 724 -29.07 -0.42 -36.33
C ASN A 724 -28.24 -1.70 -36.19
N GLY A 725 -28.93 -2.85 -36.27
CA GLY A 725 -28.28 -4.17 -36.28
C GLY A 725 -27.67 -4.57 -34.93
N SER A 726 -26.67 -5.46 -34.99
CA SER A 726 -25.98 -6.01 -33.82
C SER A 726 -25.12 -4.98 -33.06
N LEU A 727 -24.81 -3.86 -33.72
CA LEU A 727 -24.08 -2.72 -33.17
C LEU A 727 -24.97 -1.71 -32.41
N SER A 728 -26.30 -1.84 -32.53
CA SER A 728 -27.24 -0.98 -31.81
C SER A 728 -27.39 -1.38 -30.34
N ASP A 729 -27.63 -0.38 -29.50
CA ASP A 729 -27.92 -0.54 -28.08
C ASP A 729 -29.14 0.30 -27.69
N LYS A 730 -30.04 -0.27 -26.90
CA LYS A 730 -31.28 0.36 -26.44
C LYS A 730 -31.09 1.20 -25.17
N GLN A 731 -29.94 1.11 -24.52
CA GLN A 731 -29.61 1.88 -23.31
C GLN A 731 -29.02 3.26 -23.61
N ARG A 732 -28.77 3.58 -24.88
CA ARG A 732 -28.30 4.91 -25.28
C ARG A 732 -29.40 5.95 -25.13
N ASP A 733 -29.02 7.18 -24.81
CA ASP A 733 -29.97 8.29 -24.80
C ASP A 733 -30.42 8.62 -26.23
N GLY A 734 -31.70 8.39 -26.52
CA GLY A 734 -32.28 8.65 -27.85
C GLY A 734 -32.21 10.11 -28.27
N SER A 735 -32.16 11.06 -27.32
CA SER A 735 -32.03 12.49 -27.60
C SER A 735 -30.62 12.91 -28.06
N HIS A 736 -29.63 12.03 -27.86
CA HIS A 736 -28.23 12.25 -28.22
C HIS A 736 -27.82 11.55 -29.53
N LEU A 737 -28.76 10.84 -30.17
CA LEU A 737 -28.55 10.28 -31.51
C LEU A 737 -28.51 11.39 -32.57
N PRO A 738 -27.97 11.13 -33.78
CA PRO A 738 -27.88 12.14 -34.82
C PRO A 738 -29.25 12.75 -35.15
N PRO A 739 -29.33 14.07 -35.38
CA PRO A 739 -28.24 15.00 -35.67
C PRO A 739 -27.64 15.72 -34.45
N GLN A 740 -27.84 15.25 -33.21
CA GLN A 740 -27.29 15.91 -32.02
C GLN A 740 -25.76 15.89 -32.01
N VAL A 741 -25.16 17.07 -31.83
CA VAL A 741 -23.70 17.21 -31.68
C VAL A 741 -23.32 16.78 -30.27
N VAL A 742 -22.25 15.99 -30.16
CA VAL A 742 -21.63 15.59 -28.89
C VAL A 742 -21.42 16.79 -27.96
N ASP A 743 -21.77 16.66 -26.68
CA ASP A 743 -21.26 17.55 -25.62
C ASP A 743 -20.06 16.91 -24.92
N SER A 744 -18.86 17.35 -25.28
CA SER A 744 -17.60 16.80 -24.74
C SER A 744 -17.36 17.16 -23.27
N ASN A 745 -18.05 18.17 -22.72
CA ASN A 745 -17.99 18.54 -21.30
C ASN A 745 -19.39 18.48 -20.68
N TYR A 746 -20.15 17.44 -21.02
CA TYR A 746 -21.53 17.27 -20.60
C TYR A 746 -21.68 17.37 -19.08
N GLN A 747 -22.70 18.11 -18.65
CA GLN A 747 -22.98 18.43 -17.24
C GLN A 747 -24.22 17.71 -16.70
N GLY A 748 -24.68 16.66 -17.37
CA GLY A 748 -25.92 15.95 -17.06
C GLY A 748 -27.19 16.60 -17.62
N LYS A 749 -27.07 17.76 -18.26
CA LYS A 749 -28.11 18.42 -19.04
C LYS A 749 -27.51 19.13 -20.24
N GLU A 750 -28.23 19.13 -21.35
CA GLU A 750 -27.84 19.81 -22.58
C GLU A 750 -27.67 21.32 -22.35
N ARG A 751 -26.67 21.91 -23.00
CA ARG A 751 -26.36 23.35 -22.88
C ARG A 751 -27.27 24.23 -23.72
N GLY A 752 -27.98 23.65 -24.69
CA GLY A 752 -28.81 24.39 -25.65
C GLY A 752 -28.02 25.23 -26.66
N LEU A 753 -26.72 24.95 -26.83
CA LEU A 753 -25.88 25.62 -27.81
C LEU A 753 -26.25 25.20 -29.24
N ALA A 754 -26.11 26.12 -30.20
CA ALA A 754 -26.25 25.76 -31.60
C ALA A 754 -25.13 24.81 -32.03
N SER A 755 -25.35 23.97 -33.04
CA SER A 755 -24.37 22.95 -33.48
C SER A 755 -22.97 23.52 -33.79
N LYS A 756 -22.90 24.74 -34.33
CA LYS A 756 -21.62 25.42 -34.61
C LYS A 756 -20.89 25.83 -33.33
N GLU A 757 -21.63 26.31 -32.33
CA GLU A 757 -21.10 26.73 -31.04
C GLU A 757 -20.65 25.53 -30.22
N GLN A 758 -21.43 24.45 -30.19
CA GLN A 758 -21.05 23.19 -29.53
C GLN A 758 -19.77 22.59 -30.11
N LYS A 759 -19.60 22.65 -31.45
CA LYS A 759 -18.36 22.21 -32.11
C LYS A 759 -17.16 23.06 -31.69
N ALA A 760 -17.31 24.38 -31.62
CA ALA A 760 -16.24 25.27 -31.17
C ALA A 760 -15.90 25.04 -29.68
N TYR A 761 -16.92 24.82 -28.85
CA TYR A 761 -16.79 24.46 -27.45
C TYR A 761 -15.95 23.18 -27.27
N ASN A 762 -16.29 22.12 -28.00
CA ASN A 762 -15.55 20.85 -27.94
C ASN A 762 -14.10 21.02 -28.41
N VAL A 763 -13.85 21.82 -29.45
CA VAL A 763 -12.48 22.11 -29.93
C VAL A 763 -11.66 22.86 -28.87
N GLY A 764 -12.24 23.87 -28.19
CA GLY A 764 -11.57 24.60 -27.11
C GLY A 764 -11.25 23.72 -25.89
N LEU A 765 -12.18 22.83 -25.52
CA LEU A 765 -11.94 21.81 -24.51
C LEU A 765 -10.74 20.92 -24.90
N MET A 766 -10.73 20.40 -26.13
CA MET A 766 -9.65 19.52 -26.59
C MET A 766 -8.29 20.21 -26.63
N TYR A 767 -8.22 21.51 -26.94
CA TYR A 767 -6.96 22.28 -26.82
C TYR A 767 -6.43 22.22 -25.38
N THR A 768 -7.30 22.45 -24.40
CA THR A 768 -6.93 22.39 -22.97
C THR A 768 -6.47 20.98 -22.59
N GLN A 769 -7.26 19.96 -22.94
CA GLN A 769 -7.03 18.58 -22.50
C GLN A 769 -5.86 17.87 -23.18
N MET A 770 -5.50 18.27 -24.42
CA MET A 770 -4.42 17.64 -25.20
C MET A 770 -3.12 18.44 -25.22
N ILE A 771 -3.17 19.75 -24.97
CA ILE A 771 -2.02 20.66 -25.13
C ILE A 771 -1.75 21.40 -23.82
N SER A 772 -2.61 22.37 -23.47
CA SER A 772 -2.28 23.31 -22.39
C SER A 772 -2.12 22.65 -21.03
N ALA A 773 -3.00 21.71 -20.66
CA ALA A 773 -3.01 21.08 -19.34
C ALA A 773 -2.33 19.70 -19.31
N ALA A 774 -1.75 19.25 -20.43
CA ALA A 774 -1.27 17.88 -20.64
C ALA A 774 0.23 17.78 -20.95
N LYS A 775 1.03 18.77 -20.54
CA LYS A 775 2.47 18.82 -20.88
C LYS A 775 3.31 17.72 -20.21
N LYS A 776 2.79 17.08 -19.16
CA LYS A 776 3.49 16.05 -18.37
C LYS A 776 2.69 14.75 -18.34
N PRO A 777 3.35 13.57 -18.24
CA PRO A 777 2.66 12.28 -18.21
C PRO A 777 1.68 12.16 -17.05
N GLU A 778 2.02 12.67 -15.87
CA GLU A 778 1.13 12.64 -14.70
C GLU A 778 -0.16 13.44 -14.92
N LEU A 779 -0.10 14.53 -15.68
CA LEU A 779 -1.26 15.37 -15.98
C LEU A 779 -2.14 14.73 -17.05
N PHE A 780 -1.53 14.13 -18.08
CA PHE A 780 -2.27 13.51 -19.18
C PHE A 780 -2.84 12.13 -18.82
N MET A 781 -2.03 11.29 -18.16
CA MET A 781 -2.31 9.89 -17.85
C MET A 781 -2.91 9.68 -16.46
N GLY A 782 -2.72 10.62 -15.54
CA GLY A 782 -3.09 10.48 -14.13
C GLY A 782 -1.91 10.08 -13.26
N CYS A 783 -2.15 9.97 -11.95
CA CYS A 783 -1.07 9.79 -10.98
C CYS A 783 -0.41 8.41 -11.02
N PRO A 784 0.84 8.31 -10.49
CA PRO A 784 1.51 7.06 -10.24
C PRO A 784 0.70 6.10 -9.36
N PHE A 785 0.50 4.89 -9.84
CA PHE A 785 -0.15 3.79 -9.13
C PHE A 785 0.80 2.59 -9.03
N LYS A 786 1.17 2.24 -7.80
CA LYS A 786 2.17 1.22 -7.45
C LYS A 786 1.53 0.15 -6.55
N ALA A 787 2.18 -1.00 -6.46
CA ALA A 787 1.66 -2.12 -5.68
C ALA A 787 1.63 -1.81 -4.17
N GLY A 788 0.56 -2.22 -3.48
CA GLY A 788 0.39 -2.04 -2.04
C GLY A 788 -0.39 -0.79 -1.64
N LYS A 789 -0.63 -0.66 -0.33
CA LYS A 789 -1.50 0.39 0.24
C LYS A 789 -0.93 1.80 0.06
N ASP A 790 0.38 1.94 0.24
CA ASP A 790 1.09 3.23 0.11
C ASP A 790 1.32 3.64 -1.35
N GLY A 791 1.16 2.69 -2.29
CA GLY A 791 1.24 2.92 -3.74
C GLY A 791 -0.09 3.28 -4.40
N TYR A 792 -1.20 3.23 -3.66
CA TYR A 792 -2.55 3.48 -4.18
C TYR A 792 -2.77 4.97 -4.45
N CYS A 793 -3.19 5.31 -5.66
CA CYS A 793 -3.49 6.69 -6.03
C CYS A 793 -4.79 6.84 -6.85
N LYS A 794 -5.50 7.95 -6.63
CA LYS A 794 -6.71 8.36 -7.36
C LYS A 794 -6.62 9.82 -7.81
N SER A 795 -6.03 10.05 -8.97
CA SER A 795 -5.99 11.35 -9.63
C SER A 795 -6.06 11.13 -11.14
N PRO A 796 -7.25 11.30 -11.77
CA PRO A 796 -7.42 11.08 -13.20
C PRO A 796 -6.64 12.10 -14.02
N GLY A 797 -6.19 11.66 -15.20
CA GLY A 797 -5.57 12.55 -16.19
C GLY A 797 -6.60 13.44 -16.90
N THR A 798 -6.12 14.37 -17.72
CA THR A 798 -6.97 15.32 -18.47
C THR A 798 -8.03 14.59 -19.30
N LEU A 799 -7.62 13.67 -20.17
CA LEU A 799 -8.55 12.96 -21.06
C LEU A 799 -9.54 12.06 -20.33
N GLU A 800 -9.13 11.41 -19.24
CA GLU A 800 -10.00 10.55 -18.43
C GLU A 800 -11.15 11.37 -17.81
N ASN A 801 -10.84 12.55 -17.23
CA ASN A 801 -11.85 13.46 -16.69
C ASN A 801 -12.84 13.90 -17.77
N ALA A 802 -12.33 14.50 -18.84
CA ALA A 802 -13.15 14.88 -19.98
C ALA A 802 -12.29 14.89 -21.24
N PRO A 803 -12.79 14.35 -22.36
CA PRO A 803 -14.18 13.98 -22.56
C PRO A 803 -14.50 12.49 -22.33
N HIS A 804 -13.58 11.64 -21.86
CA HIS A 804 -13.86 10.22 -21.63
C HIS A 804 -15.06 10.00 -20.69
N ASN A 805 -14.97 10.45 -19.43
CA ASN A 805 -16.04 10.25 -18.45
C ASN A 805 -17.34 10.98 -18.84
N THR A 806 -17.24 12.20 -19.36
CA THR A 806 -18.43 12.97 -19.79
C THR A 806 -19.14 12.33 -20.98
N LEU A 807 -18.41 11.73 -21.93
CA LEU A 807 -19.01 11.03 -23.07
C LEU A 807 -19.67 9.72 -22.70
N HIS A 808 -19.11 8.98 -21.74
CA HIS A 808 -19.79 7.84 -21.11
C HIS A 808 -21.15 8.30 -20.57
N TYR A 809 -21.16 9.34 -19.72
CA TYR A 809 -22.40 9.86 -19.13
C TYR A 809 -23.38 10.43 -20.15
N TRP A 810 -22.87 11.11 -21.19
CA TRP A 810 -23.65 11.65 -22.29
C TRP A 810 -24.33 10.51 -23.06
N MET A 811 -23.62 9.44 -23.41
CA MET A 811 -24.21 8.34 -24.17
C MET A 811 -25.29 7.55 -23.40
N GLY A 812 -25.18 7.42 -22.08
CA GLY A 812 -26.12 6.63 -21.26
C GLY A 812 -27.50 7.29 -21.08
N SER A 813 -28.57 6.51 -21.26
CA SER A 813 -29.96 7.00 -21.21
C SER A 813 -30.35 7.60 -19.86
N SER A 814 -30.79 8.86 -19.89
CA SER A 814 -31.36 9.57 -18.74
C SER A 814 -32.69 9.00 -18.24
N LEU A 815 -33.38 8.18 -19.04
CA LEU A 815 -34.66 7.56 -18.70
C LEU A 815 -34.53 6.39 -17.72
N ARG A 816 -33.30 5.92 -17.47
CA ARG A 816 -33.04 4.81 -16.54
C ARG A 816 -32.26 5.30 -15.33
N HIS A 817 -32.71 4.92 -14.15
CA HIS A 817 -32.10 5.32 -12.88
C HIS A 817 -30.60 4.99 -12.82
N GLU A 818 -30.22 3.76 -13.16
CA GLU A 818 -28.83 3.30 -13.08
C GLU A 818 -27.97 3.74 -14.29
N ARG A 819 -28.57 4.37 -15.30
CA ARG A 819 -27.92 4.75 -16.58
C ARG A 819 -26.95 3.68 -17.11
N GLU A 820 -27.38 2.41 -17.06
CA GLU A 820 -26.53 1.27 -17.42
C GLU A 820 -25.94 1.38 -18.84
N ASP A 821 -24.93 0.56 -19.07
CA ASP A 821 -24.07 0.57 -20.24
C ASP A 821 -23.23 1.85 -20.26
N MET A 822 -23.20 2.62 -21.36
CA MET A 822 -22.25 3.74 -21.48
C MET A 822 -22.32 4.75 -20.31
N GLY A 823 -23.45 4.90 -19.61
CA GLY A 823 -23.58 5.85 -18.49
C GLY A 823 -23.00 5.37 -17.14
N SER A 824 -22.58 4.11 -17.02
CA SER A 824 -22.12 3.50 -15.76
C SER A 824 -20.93 2.57 -15.99
N LEU A 825 -19.81 2.83 -15.31
CA LEU A 825 -18.53 2.16 -15.61
C LEU A 825 -18.60 0.64 -15.49
N TYR A 826 -19.37 0.07 -14.56
CA TYR A 826 -19.48 -1.39 -14.41
C TYR A 826 -20.17 -2.10 -15.60
N SER A 827 -20.86 -1.36 -16.47
CA SER A 827 -21.61 -1.91 -17.60
C SER A 827 -21.23 -1.27 -18.95
N ALA A 828 -20.43 -0.21 -18.99
CA ALA A 828 -20.06 0.52 -20.20
C ALA A 828 -19.64 -0.36 -21.39
N ALA A 829 -18.81 -1.38 -21.15
CA ALA A 829 -18.31 -2.26 -22.20
C ALA A 829 -19.36 -3.21 -22.82
N ARG A 830 -20.59 -3.23 -22.31
CA ARG A 830 -21.74 -3.96 -22.87
C ARG A 830 -22.31 -3.29 -24.11
N ASP A 831 -22.02 -2.02 -24.33
CA ASP A 831 -22.40 -1.31 -25.55
C ASP A 831 -21.28 -1.45 -26.62
N PRO A 832 -21.56 -1.93 -27.85
CA PRO A 832 -20.57 -1.97 -28.93
C PRO A 832 -19.87 -0.63 -29.24
N ILE A 833 -20.49 0.52 -28.96
CA ILE A 833 -19.88 1.84 -29.21
C ILE A 833 -18.70 2.12 -28.27
N PHE A 834 -18.65 1.45 -27.10
CA PHE A 834 -17.54 1.53 -26.15
C PHE A 834 -16.19 1.30 -26.84
N TYR A 835 -16.11 0.27 -27.68
CA TYR A 835 -14.86 -0.10 -28.35
C TYR A 835 -14.40 0.95 -29.36
N SER A 836 -15.34 1.64 -30.04
CA SER A 836 -15.00 2.76 -30.93
C SER A 836 -14.67 4.05 -30.17
N HIS A 837 -15.32 4.29 -29.04
CA HIS A 837 -14.96 5.39 -28.14
C HIS A 837 -13.54 5.21 -27.59
N HIS A 838 -13.21 4.03 -27.05
CA HIS A 838 -11.87 3.73 -26.52
C HIS A 838 -10.81 3.58 -27.61
N SER A 839 -11.17 3.19 -28.83
CA SER A 839 -10.28 3.28 -30.00
C SER A 839 -9.88 4.74 -30.29
N ASN A 840 -10.77 5.70 -30.01
CA ASN A 840 -10.42 7.13 -30.10
C ASN A 840 -9.51 7.60 -28.96
N ILE A 841 -9.74 7.11 -27.74
CA ILE A 841 -8.87 7.38 -26.59
C ILE A 841 -7.45 6.86 -26.85
N ASP A 842 -7.34 5.64 -27.40
CA ASP A 842 -6.06 5.05 -27.81
C ASP A 842 -5.36 5.87 -28.91
N ARG A 843 -6.13 6.32 -29.92
CA ARG A 843 -5.64 7.23 -30.98
C ARG A 843 -5.07 8.51 -30.37
N LEU A 844 -5.79 9.13 -29.45
CA LEU A 844 -5.39 10.40 -28.85
C LEU A 844 -4.14 10.27 -27.98
N TRP A 845 -3.92 9.12 -27.32
CA TRP A 845 -2.64 8.84 -26.66
C TRP A 845 -1.47 8.86 -27.65
N GLU A 846 -1.61 8.22 -28.82
CA GLU A 846 -0.58 8.25 -29.86
C GLU A 846 -0.38 9.66 -30.46
N VAL A 847 -1.46 10.43 -30.63
CA VAL A 847 -1.36 11.83 -31.07
C VAL A 847 -0.61 12.66 -30.04
N TRP A 848 -0.90 12.50 -28.75
CA TRP A 848 -0.21 13.20 -27.66
C TRP A 848 1.30 12.87 -27.61
N ARG A 849 1.66 11.59 -27.75
CA ARG A 849 3.06 11.15 -27.84
C ARG A 849 3.78 11.81 -29.01
N LYS A 850 3.13 11.93 -30.18
CA LYS A 850 3.67 12.62 -31.36
C LYS A 850 3.83 14.13 -31.14
N LEU A 851 2.88 14.79 -30.47
CA LEU A 851 2.87 16.25 -30.30
C LEU A 851 4.05 16.77 -29.48
N LEU A 852 4.44 16.04 -28.43
CA LEU A 852 5.49 16.48 -27.51
C LEU A 852 6.91 16.12 -27.96
N ASN A 853 7.05 15.38 -29.08
CA ASN A 853 8.29 15.12 -29.82
C ASN A 853 9.52 14.71 -28.96
N SER A 854 9.30 14.17 -27.76
CA SER A 854 10.34 13.77 -26.81
C SER A 854 10.45 12.25 -26.78
N LYS A 855 11.68 11.73 -26.75
CA LYS A 855 11.95 10.29 -26.75
C LYS A 855 11.57 9.59 -25.42
N ASN A 856 11.24 10.35 -24.37
CA ASN A 856 11.10 9.86 -22.98
C ASN A 856 9.77 10.33 -22.34
N ILE A 857 8.66 10.21 -23.07
CA ILE A 857 7.36 10.70 -22.59
C ILE A 857 6.54 9.67 -21.81
N ASP A 858 6.74 8.40 -22.10
CA ASP A 858 6.12 7.34 -21.33
C ASP A 858 6.89 7.17 -20.01
N PRO A 859 6.21 6.90 -18.88
CA PRO A 859 6.90 6.65 -17.62
C PRO A 859 7.95 5.55 -17.74
N GLU A 860 9.19 5.84 -17.31
CA GLU A 860 10.27 4.85 -17.23
C GLU A 860 10.21 4.01 -15.94
N ASP A 861 9.22 4.27 -15.08
CA ASP A 861 9.04 3.61 -13.79
C ASP A 861 8.74 2.10 -13.99
N PRO A 862 9.57 1.19 -13.44
CA PRO A 862 9.31 -0.25 -13.50
C PRO A 862 7.97 -0.66 -12.90
N ASP A 863 7.45 0.04 -11.87
CA ASP A 863 6.12 -0.20 -11.31
C ASP A 863 5.04 -0.10 -12.39
N TRP A 864 5.20 0.86 -13.30
CA TRP A 864 4.32 1.04 -14.43
C TRP A 864 4.64 0.03 -15.53
N LEU A 865 5.88 -0.04 -16.02
CA LEU A 865 6.26 -0.87 -17.18
C LEU A 865 5.99 -2.37 -16.98
N ASP A 866 6.16 -2.87 -15.77
CA ASP A 866 5.98 -4.28 -15.45
C ASP A 866 4.61 -4.65 -14.95
N THR A 867 3.69 -3.68 -14.74
CA THR A 867 2.31 -3.97 -14.36
C THR A 867 1.70 -5.02 -15.29
N GLU A 868 1.15 -6.08 -14.72
CA GLU A 868 0.61 -7.24 -15.43
C GLU A 868 -0.93 -7.22 -15.49
N PHE A 869 -1.46 -7.58 -16.66
CA PHE A 869 -2.88 -7.76 -16.91
C PHE A 869 -3.14 -9.04 -17.68
N PHE A 870 -4.38 -9.53 -17.61
CA PHE A 870 -4.75 -10.81 -18.21
C PHE A 870 -5.96 -10.66 -19.12
N PHE A 871 -5.82 -11.13 -20.36
CA PHE A 871 -6.86 -11.08 -21.38
C PHE A 871 -6.91 -12.39 -22.16
N HIS A 872 -8.10 -12.83 -22.57
CA HIS A 872 -8.22 -13.98 -23.46
C HIS A 872 -7.96 -13.58 -24.93
N ASN A 873 -7.18 -14.39 -25.64
CA ASN A 873 -6.93 -14.19 -27.08
C ASN A 873 -8.00 -14.87 -27.97
N GLU A 874 -7.85 -14.74 -29.29
CA GLU A 874 -8.73 -15.36 -30.29
C GLU A 874 -8.85 -16.89 -30.18
N LYS A 875 -7.85 -17.54 -29.58
CA LYS A 875 -7.80 -18.98 -29.32
C LYS A 875 -8.37 -19.39 -27.96
N SER A 876 -9.04 -18.47 -27.25
CA SER A 876 -9.57 -18.67 -25.89
C SER A 876 -8.50 -18.97 -24.84
N GLN A 877 -7.25 -18.55 -25.05
CA GLN A 877 -6.15 -18.74 -24.10
C GLN A 877 -5.99 -17.49 -23.24
N LEU A 878 -5.77 -17.66 -21.94
CA LEU A 878 -5.52 -16.56 -21.01
C LEU A 878 -4.08 -16.06 -21.17
N VAL A 879 -3.93 -14.80 -21.60
CA VAL A 879 -2.63 -14.19 -21.93
C VAL A 879 -2.27 -13.16 -20.88
N ARG A 880 -1.08 -13.30 -20.29
CA ARG A 880 -0.43 -12.30 -19.43
C ARG A 880 0.25 -11.25 -20.31
N VAL A 881 -0.06 -9.98 -20.08
CA VAL A 881 0.47 -8.83 -20.81
C VAL A 881 1.06 -7.84 -19.82
N LYS A 882 2.21 -7.25 -20.16
CA LYS A 882 2.77 -6.13 -19.41
C LYS A 882 2.52 -4.80 -20.11
N ILE A 883 2.50 -3.70 -19.36
CA ILE A 883 2.36 -2.35 -19.95
C ILE A 883 3.44 -2.08 -21.01
N ARG A 884 4.68 -2.51 -20.78
CA ARG A 884 5.77 -2.38 -21.77
C ARG A 884 5.44 -3.01 -23.14
N ASP A 885 4.60 -4.04 -23.18
CA ASP A 885 4.19 -4.71 -24.42
C ASP A 885 3.18 -3.85 -25.21
N ALA A 886 2.52 -2.89 -24.55
CA ALA A 886 1.48 -2.04 -25.11
C ALA A 886 2.01 -0.74 -25.75
N LEU A 887 3.29 -0.41 -25.57
CA LEU A 887 3.84 0.92 -25.93
C LEU A 887 4.15 1.09 -27.42
N ASP A 888 4.35 0.00 -28.16
CA ASP A 888 4.69 0.03 -29.58
C ASP A 888 3.57 -0.58 -30.42
N ILE A 889 2.69 0.29 -30.93
CA ILE A 889 1.54 -0.11 -31.75
C ILE A 889 1.96 -0.78 -33.07
N THR A 890 3.18 -0.50 -33.56
CA THR A 890 3.68 -1.10 -34.80
C THR A 890 4.01 -2.58 -34.61
N LYS A 891 4.56 -2.93 -33.43
CA LYS A 891 4.75 -4.33 -33.01
C LYS A 891 3.43 -5.03 -32.71
N LEU A 892 2.42 -4.30 -32.22
CA LEU A 892 1.05 -4.81 -32.10
C LEU A 892 0.34 -4.99 -33.46
N ARG A 893 0.96 -4.55 -34.57
CA ARG A 893 0.43 -4.70 -35.94
C ARG A 893 -0.86 -3.94 -36.18
N TYR A 894 -1.00 -2.74 -35.60
CA TYR A 894 -2.05 -1.81 -36.01
C TYR A 894 -1.54 -0.36 -36.10
N THR A 895 -2.29 0.46 -36.80
CA THR A 895 -2.06 1.91 -36.92
C THR A 895 -3.40 2.63 -37.05
N PHE A 896 -3.37 3.96 -37.07
CA PHE A 896 -4.53 4.81 -37.28
C PHE A 896 -4.45 5.49 -38.65
N GLU A 897 -5.60 5.66 -39.29
CA GLU A 897 -5.72 6.60 -40.39
C GLU A 897 -5.51 8.02 -39.88
N GLU A 898 -4.56 8.74 -40.49
CA GLU A 898 -4.24 10.12 -40.11
C GLU A 898 -5.43 11.04 -40.43
N VAL A 899 -5.86 11.80 -39.43
CA VAL A 899 -6.96 12.75 -39.54
C VAL A 899 -6.53 14.13 -39.03
N VAL A 900 -7.17 15.17 -39.56
CA VAL A 900 -6.96 16.53 -39.06
C VAL A 900 -7.49 16.63 -37.64
N ASN A 901 -6.63 17.12 -36.74
CA ASN A 901 -6.93 17.43 -35.34
C ASN A 901 -7.10 18.97 -35.21
N PRO A 902 -8.31 19.54 -35.34
CA PRO A 902 -8.49 20.99 -35.47
C PRO A 902 -8.07 21.77 -34.22
N TRP A 903 -8.11 21.09 -33.07
CA TRP A 903 -7.67 21.60 -31.77
C TRP A 903 -6.15 21.74 -31.65
N SER A 904 -5.35 21.20 -32.59
CA SER A 904 -3.88 21.32 -32.56
C SER A 904 -3.34 22.59 -33.24
N HIS A 905 -4.20 23.37 -33.89
CA HIS A 905 -3.82 24.61 -34.54
C HIS A 905 -3.82 25.79 -33.58
N ILE A 906 -2.95 26.79 -33.82
CA ILE A 906 -2.86 28.01 -33.00
C ILE A 906 -4.20 28.75 -32.86
N ASN A 907 -5.07 28.67 -33.87
CA ASN A 907 -6.40 29.30 -33.84
C ASN A 907 -7.38 28.62 -32.86
N ALA A 908 -7.06 27.42 -32.39
CA ALA A 908 -7.84 26.72 -31.36
C ALA A 908 -7.43 27.11 -29.93
N ARG A 909 -6.28 27.81 -29.76
CA ARG A 909 -5.86 28.36 -28.46
C ARG A 909 -6.90 29.37 -27.97
N PRO A 910 -7.59 29.10 -26.84
CA PRO A 910 -8.58 30.02 -26.28
C PRO A 910 -7.96 31.38 -25.95
N LYS A 911 -8.73 32.45 -26.15
CA LYS A 911 -8.32 33.81 -25.77
C LYS A 911 -8.91 34.19 -24.41
N PRO A 912 -8.27 35.11 -23.66
CA PRO A 912 -8.89 35.69 -22.47
C PRO A 912 -10.25 36.29 -22.79
N ALA A 913 -11.24 36.11 -21.92
CA ALA A 913 -12.60 36.61 -22.13
C ALA A 913 -12.65 38.14 -22.13
N VAL A 914 -11.77 38.78 -21.37
CA VAL A 914 -11.52 40.22 -21.35
C VAL A 914 -10.01 40.48 -21.35
N PRO A 915 -9.54 41.66 -21.77
CA PRO A 915 -8.11 41.99 -21.70
C PRO A 915 -7.54 41.77 -20.30
N PRO A 916 -6.38 41.08 -20.13
CA PRO A 916 -5.83 40.74 -18.81
C PRO A 916 -5.69 41.91 -17.85
N HIS A 917 -5.24 43.07 -18.33
CA HIS A 917 -5.15 44.29 -17.51
C HIS A 917 -6.51 44.76 -16.96
N MET A 918 -7.59 44.61 -17.73
CA MET A 918 -8.95 44.92 -17.27
C MET A 918 -9.44 43.87 -16.27
N ALA A 919 -9.19 42.57 -16.54
CA ALA A 919 -9.52 41.50 -15.60
C ALA A 919 -8.89 41.74 -14.22
N LYS A 920 -7.60 42.09 -14.18
CA LYS A 920 -6.88 42.43 -12.95
C LYS A 920 -7.50 43.62 -12.22
N GLN A 921 -7.93 44.67 -12.93
CA GLN A 921 -8.61 45.82 -12.32
C GLN A 921 -9.97 45.42 -11.73
N MET A 922 -10.77 44.66 -12.46
CA MET A 922 -12.09 44.21 -12.01
C MET A 922 -12.00 43.26 -10.81
N LEU A 923 -11.05 42.32 -10.82
CA LEU A 923 -10.81 41.41 -9.70
C LEU A 923 -10.31 42.16 -8.46
N LYS A 924 -9.50 43.21 -8.62
CA LYS A 924 -9.09 44.10 -7.51
C LYS A 924 -10.27 44.88 -6.94
N MET A 925 -11.15 45.43 -7.79
CA MET A 925 -12.35 46.13 -7.33
C MET A 925 -13.33 45.18 -6.62
N ARG A 926 -13.46 43.95 -7.10
CA ARG A 926 -14.29 42.90 -6.47
C ARG A 926 -13.84 42.57 -5.04
N ASN A 927 -12.56 42.75 -4.73
CA ASN A 927 -12.01 42.55 -3.38
C ASN A 927 -12.47 43.62 -2.37
N ASN A 928 -12.98 44.77 -2.83
CA ASN A 928 -13.48 45.85 -1.98
C ASN A 928 -14.99 45.78 -1.71
N ASP A 929 -15.73 44.98 -2.48
CA ASP A 929 -17.17 44.77 -2.29
C ASP A 929 -17.41 43.50 -1.45
N ASN A 930 -17.88 43.67 -0.20
CA ASN A 930 -18.21 42.61 0.77
C ASN A 930 -19.37 41.66 0.34
N GLY A 931 -19.65 41.50 -0.96
CA GLY A 931 -20.82 40.79 -1.49
C GLY A 931 -20.61 39.32 -1.89
N GLY A 932 -19.37 38.84 -1.92
CA GLY A 932 -19.04 37.43 -2.17
C GLY A 932 -18.17 36.88 -1.03
N LEU A 933 -18.43 35.64 -0.60
CA LEU A 933 -17.67 35.00 0.48
C LEU A 933 -16.20 34.84 0.05
N LEU A 934 -15.33 35.75 0.48
CA LEU A 934 -13.87 35.68 0.29
C LEU A 934 -13.33 34.56 1.17
N LEU A 935 -12.93 33.44 0.57
CA LEU A 935 -12.38 32.29 1.29
C LEU A 935 -10.87 32.24 1.11
N THR A 936 -10.18 32.16 2.24
CA THR A 936 -8.76 31.82 2.38
C THR A 936 -8.59 30.30 2.56
N ALA A 937 -7.37 29.78 2.45
CA ALA A 937 -7.10 28.35 2.67
C ALA A 937 -7.57 27.85 4.05
N SER A 938 -7.62 28.73 5.06
CA SER A 938 -8.17 28.42 6.39
C SER A 938 -9.68 28.16 6.43
N ASP A 939 -10.42 28.60 5.41
CA ASP A 939 -11.89 28.54 5.40
C ASP A 939 -12.45 27.23 4.81
N PHE A 940 -11.58 26.32 4.33
CA PHE A 940 -11.98 24.96 3.95
C PHE A 940 -12.30 24.07 5.16
N GLY A 941 -11.82 24.43 6.37
CA GLY A 941 -12.11 23.72 7.62
C GLY A 941 -11.46 22.34 7.73
N ARG A 942 -11.57 21.70 8.90
CA ARG A 942 -10.98 20.37 9.16
C ARG A 942 -11.74 19.20 8.51
N THR A 943 -12.96 19.43 8.04
CA THR A 943 -13.86 18.41 7.47
C THR A 943 -14.07 18.59 5.96
N GLY A 944 -13.32 19.50 5.33
CA GLY A 944 -13.51 19.91 3.95
C GLY A 944 -14.75 20.81 3.74
N ARG A 945 -14.79 21.46 2.57
CA ARG A 945 -15.86 22.36 2.14
C ARG A 945 -16.76 21.67 1.12
N ILE A 946 -18.05 21.58 1.43
CA ILE A 946 -19.07 21.12 0.47
C ILE A 946 -19.18 22.14 -0.68
N LEU A 947 -19.17 21.66 -1.91
CA LEU A 947 -19.23 22.49 -3.12
C LEU A 947 -20.69 22.74 -3.55
N ASP A 948 -21.52 23.23 -2.65
CA ASP A 948 -22.95 23.51 -2.90
C ASP A 948 -23.18 24.76 -3.77
N ASN A 949 -22.18 25.64 -3.88
CA ASN A 949 -22.18 26.87 -4.66
C ASN A 949 -20.79 27.12 -5.27
N VAL A 950 -20.68 28.16 -6.12
CA VAL A 950 -19.38 28.60 -6.66
C VAL A 950 -18.46 29.04 -5.51
N VAL A 951 -17.34 28.34 -5.35
CA VAL A 951 -16.31 28.64 -4.36
C VAL A 951 -15.19 29.42 -5.04
N ARG A 952 -14.80 30.55 -4.45
CA ARG A 952 -13.75 31.44 -4.97
C ARG A 952 -12.68 31.60 -3.92
N VAL A 953 -11.44 31.31 -4.32
CA VAL A 953 -10.30 31.28 -3.41
C VAL A 953 -9.13 32.00 -4.04
N GLN A 954 -8.46 32.84 -3.25
CA GLN A 954 -7.18 33.39 -3.64
C GLN A 954 -6.08 32.40 -3.24
N VAL A 955 -5.37 31.86 -4.22
CA VAL A 955 -4.32 30.85 -4.01
C VAL A 955 -2.96 31.51 -4.16
N GLN A 956 -2.14 31.41 -3.11
CA GLN A 956 -0.78 31.93 -3.12
C GLN A 956 0.13 31.05 -3.97
N ARG A 957 0.98 31.69 -4.77
CA ARG A 957 1.96 30.99 -5.58
C ARG A 957 3.24 30.80 -4.78
N PRO A 958 3.80 29.59 -4.68
CA PRO A 958 5.02 29.37 -3.91
C PRO A 958 6.22 30.15 -4.44
N ARG A 959 6.27 30.40 -5.75
CA ARG A 959 7.35 31.15 -6.42
C ARG A 959 6.78 32.02 -7.55
N THR A 960 7.33 33.21 -7.71
CA THR A 960 7.10 34.10 -8.87
C THR A 960 8.42 34.31 -9.63
N ASN A 961 8.35 34.76 -10.89
CA ASN A 961 9.52 35.07 -11.72
C ASN A 961 10.47 33.88 -11.98
N ARG A 962 9.93 32.77 -12.48
CA ARG A 962 10.70 31.59 -12.92
C ARG A 962 11.74 31.96 -14.00
N THR A 963 12.91 31.32 -13.95
CA THR A 963 13.91 31.40 -15.02
C THR A 963 13.40 30.73 -16.30
N LYS A 964 13.99 31.06 -17.45
CA LYS A 964 13.62 30.40 -18.73
C LYS A 964 13.75 28.88 -18.67
N ASN A 965 14.80 28.38 -18.02
CA ASN A 965 14.98 26.94 -17.84
C ASN A 965 13.88 26.35 -16.94
N GLU A 966 13.55 26.99 -15.81
CA GLU A 966 12.44 26.52 -14.96
C GLU A 966 11.11 26.51 -15.72
N ILE A 967 10.83 27.50 -16.57
CA ILE A 967 9.60 27.54 -17.41
C ILE A 967 9.59 26.42 -18.46
N GLU A 968 10.76 26.05 -18.99
CA GLU A 968 10.89 24.99 -20.02
C GLU A 968 10.76 23.59 -19.42
N TYR A 969 11.32 23.35 -18.22
CA TYR A 969 11.38 22.03 -17.60
C TYR A 969 10.29 21.77 -16.56
N GLU A 970 9.74 22.79 -15.90
CA GLU A 970 8.72 22.62 -14.84
C GLU A 970 7.34 23.10 -15.31
N GLU A 971 6.31 22.29 -15.03
CA GLU A 971 4.92 22.71 -15.16
C GLU A 971 4.39 23.20 -13.82
N GLU A 972 3.80 24.39 -13.79
CA GLU A 972 3.06 24.89 -12.62
C GLU A 972 1.68 24.22 -12.60
N VAL A 973 1.36 23.55 -11.50
CA VAL A 973 0.19 22.68 -11.37
C VAL A 973 -0.71 23.19 -10.27
N LEU A 974 -1.96 23.50 -10.61
CA LEU A 974 -3.03 23.74 -9.64
C LEU A 974 -3.57 22.40 -9.14
N VAL A 975 -3.52 22.20 -7.82
CA VAL A 975 -3.97 20.98 -7.15
C VAL A 975 -5.18 21.27 -6.28
N VAL A 976 -6.32 20.67 -6.63
CA VAL A 976 -7.50 20.58 -5.76
C VAL A 976 -7.41 19.24 -5.04
N TYR A 977 -7.13 19.24 -3.74
CA TYR A 977 -6.81 18.02 -2.99
C TYR A 977 -7.91 17.64 -2.00
N GLY A 978 -7.98 16.33 -1.71
CA GLY A 978 -8.94 15.78 -0.75
C GLY A 978 -10.38 15.95 -1.21
N ILE A 979 -10.64 15.73 -2.50
CA ILE A 979 -11.98 15.67 -3.08
C ILE A 979 -12.65 14.40 -2.57
N ASP A 980 -13.52 14.54 -1.58
CA ASP A 980 -14.34 13.47 -1.02
C ASP A 980 -15.69 13.44 -1.72
N ILE A 981 -16.03 12.30 -2.29
CA ILE A 981 -17.21 12.12 -3.14
C ILE A 981 -17.76 10.70 -3.03
N LYS A 982 -19.09 10.58 -3.07
CA LYS A 982 -19.78 9.30 -3.13
C LYS A 982 -19.46 8.56 -4.45
N THR A 983 -19.06 7.29 -4.39
CA THR A 983 -18.47 6.55 -5.53
C THR A 983 -19.46 6.16 -6.63
N ASP A 984 -20.74 6.14 -6.31
CA ASP A 984 -21.81 5.66 -7.16
C ASP A 984 -22.59 6.79 -7.87
N VAL A 985 -22.34 8.05 -7.50
CA VAL A 985 -22.98 9.23 -8.11
C VAL A 985 -22.14 9.83 -9.23
N TYR A 986 -22.82 10.39 -10.23
CA TYR A 986 -22.17 11.32 -11.15
C TYR A 986 -21.97 12.66 -10.45
N ALA A 987 -20.75 13.19 -10.46
CA ALA A 987 -20.53 14.56 -10.03
C ALA A 987 -19.43 15.25 -10.82
N LYS A 988 -19.57 16.58 -10.95
CA LYS A 988 -18.73 17.38 -11.82
C LYS A 988 -18.60 18.80 -11.29
N PHE A 989 -17.39 19.36 -11.40
CA PHE A 989 -17.18 20.81 -11.31
C PHE A 989 -16.11 21.25 -12.31
N ASP A 990 -16.25 22.47 -12.80
CA ASP A 990 -15.25 23.14 -13.63
C ASP A 990 -14.37 24.04 -12.77
N VAL A 991 -13.11 24.20 -13.17
CA VAL A 991 -12.12 25.05 -12.49
C VAL A 991 -11.71 26.17 -13.42
N TYR A 992 -11.80 27.40 -12.92
CA TYR A 992 -11.38 28.58 -13.63
C TYR A 992 -10.33 29.37 -12.85
N VAL A 993 -9.42 30.00 -13.58
CA VAL A 993 -8.37 30.86 -13.03
C VAL A 993 -8.59 32.30 -13.51
N ASN A 994 -8.54 33.25 -12.57
CA ASN A 994 -8.78 34.68 -12.79
C ASN A 994 -10.11 35.02 -13.50
N ALA A 995 -11.14 34.22 -13.23
CA ALA A 995 -12.50 34.44 -13.73
C ALA A 995 -13.14 35.71 -13.13
N VAL A 996 -13.49 36.67 -13.99
CA VAL A 996 -14.26 37.87 -13.61
C VAL A 996 -15.73 37.53 -13.38
N ASP A 997 -16.33 36.80 -14.32
CA ASP A 997 -17.70 36.27 -14.27
C ASP A 997 -17.69 34.82 -14.77
N GLU A 998 -17.88 33.87 -13.86
CA GLU A 998 -17.87 32.44 -14.12
C GLU A 998 -19.01 31.99 -15.05
N ASN A 999 -20.09 32.77 -15.17
CA ASN A 999 -21.22 32.44 -16.05
C ASN A 999 -20.98 32.87 -17.51
N ALA A 1000 -20.03 33.77 -17.75
CA ALA A 1000 -19.70 34.29 -19.07
C ALA A 1000 -18.53 33.56 -19.74
N ILE A 1001 -17.90 32.62 -19.04
CA ILE A 1001 -16.69 31.90 -19.48
C ILE A 1001 -16.93 30.40 -19.61
N ASN A 1002 -16.18 29.76 -20.48
CA ASN A 1002 -16.31 28.34 -20.79
C ASN A 1002 -15.00 27.83 -21.45
N PRO A 1003 -14.88 26.56 -21.88
CA PRO A 1003 -13.67 26.05 -22.53
C PRO A 1003 -13.23 26.78 -23.82
N THR A 1004 -14.02 27.71 -24.37
CA THR A 1004 -13.58 28.61 -25.46
C THR A 1004 -12.84 29.86 -24.98
N THR A 1005 -12.76 30.06 -23.67
CA THR A 1005 -12.04 31.17 -23.02
C THR A 1005 -10.86 30.67 -22.21
N ARG A 1006 -9.82 31.48 -22.08
CA ARG A 1006 -8.53 31.04 -21.52
C ARG A 1006 -8.58 30.68 -20.04
N GLU A 1007 -9.48 31.32 -19.30
CA GLU A 1007 -9.68 31.18 -17.87
C GLU A 1007 -10.06 29.75 -17.46
N PHE A 1008 -10.55 28.92 -18.38
CA PHE A 1008 -10.86 27.51 -18.12
C PHE A 1008 -9.57 26.69 -17.91
N ALA A 1009 -9.36 26.22 -16.68
CA ALA A 1009 -8.18 25.43 -16.30
C ALA A 1009 -8.41 23.92 -16.44
N GLY A 1010 -9.64 23.46 -16.27
CA GLY A 1010 -9.99 22.04 -16.42
C GLY A 1010 -11.29 21.67 -15.70
N THR A 1011 -11.56 20.36 -15.64
CA THR A 1011 -12.77 19.81 -15.01
C THR A 1011 -12.44 18.57 -14.20
N PHE A 1012 -13.15 18.39 -13.09
CA PHE A 1012 -13.23 17.13 -12.37
C PHE A 1012 -14.51 16.39 -12.76
N VAL A 1013 -14.43 15.08 -12.96
CA VAL A 1013 -15.62 14.25 -13.21
C VAL A 1013 -15.51 12.92 -12.47
N ASN A 1014 -16.50 12.63 -11.64
CA ASN A 1014 -16.74 11.28 -11.12
C ASN A 1014 -17.88 10.61 -11.89
N MET A 1015 -17.65 9.35 -12.25
CA MET A 1015 -18.63 8.47 -12.90
C MET A 1015 -19.14 7.45 -11.93
N ARG A 1016 -20.40 7.04 -12.13
CA ARG A 1016 -21.04 5.97 -11.36
C ARG A 1016 -20.26 4.66 -11.49
N ARG A 1017 -19.94 4.03 -10.36
CA ARG A 1017 -19.25 2.73 -10.25
C ARG A 1017 -20.11 1.74 -9.45
N GLY A 1018 -19.88 0.44 -9.67
CA GLY A 1018 -20.46 -0.58 -8.79
C GLY A 1018 -19.67 -0.69 -7.49
N VAL A 1019 -20.34 -1.14 -6.43
CA VAL A 1019 -19.77 -1.30 -5.08
C VAL A 1019 -19.57 -2.78 -4.73
N LYS A 1020 -18.66 -3.08 -3.81
CA LYS A 1020 -18.45 -4.42 -3.23
C LYS A 1020 -19.30 -4.56 -1.95
N GLU A 1021 -19.98 -5.69 -1.77
CA GLU A 1021 -20.64 -6.02 -0.48
C GLU A 1021 -19.58 -6.57 0.49
N MET A 1022 -19.54 -6.05 1.72
CA MET A 1022 -18.77 -6.64 2.82
C MET A 1022 -19.75 -7.42 3.72
N MET A 1023 -19.49 -8.71 3.92
CA MET A 1023 -20.36 -9.61 4.70
C MET A 1023 -20.17 -9.48 6.22
N ASN A 1024 -20.26 -8.26 6.79
CA ASN A 1024 -20.42 -8.04 8.22
C ASN A 1024 -21.63 -7.12 8.44
N GLU A 1025 -22.59 -7.55 9.29
CA GLU A 1025 -23.81 -6.79 9.61
C GLU A 1025 -23.56 -5.45 10.35
N ASP A 1026 -22.31 -5.17 10.77
CA ASP A 1026 -21.95 -3.98 11.54
C ASP A 1026 -21.09 -2.94 10.78
N ASP A 1027 -20.68 -3.21 9.53
CA ASP A 1027 -19.85 -2.30 8.73
C ASP A 1027 -20.61 -1.79 7.49
N VAL A 1028 -21.13 -0.56 7.57
CA VAL A 1028 -21.79 0.13 6.45
C VAL A 1028 -20.80 0.31 5.29
N ALA A 1029 -21.25 -0.03 4.08
CA ALA A 1029 -20.56 0.15 2.81
C ALA A 1029 -19.73 1.45 2.75
N VAL A 1030 -18.45 1.37 2.40
CA VAL A 1030 -17.64 2.57 2.16
C VAL A 1030 -18.14 3.23 0.88
N ASP A 1031 -19.05 4.17 1.07
CA ASP A 1031 -19.81 4.84 0.00
C ASP A 1031 -19.00 5.98 -0.65
N HIS A 1032 -17.89 6.41 -0.02
CA HIS A 1032 -17.09 7.58 -0.40
C HIS A 1032 -15.67 7.25 -0.85
N MET A 1033 -15.15 8.02 -1.81
CA MET A 1033 -13.75 8.01 -2.22
C MET A 1033 -13.10 9.38 -2.04
N LYS A 1034 -11.83 9.39 -1.63
CA LYS A 1034 -10.96 10.56 -1.74
C LYS A 1034 -10.17 10.53 -3.05
N SER A 1035 -10.08 11.69 -3.71
CA SER A 1035 -9.33 11.91 -4.95
C SER A 1035 -8.67 13.30 -4.95
N ASN A 1036 -7.75 13.53 -5.89
CA ASN A 1036 -7.19 14.84 -6.19
C ASN A 1036 -7.42 15.18 -7.67
N LEU A 1037 -7.47 16.47 -7.99
CA LEU A 1037 -7.42 16.97 -9.36
C LEU A 1037 -6.13 17.79 -9.53
N LYS A 1038 -5.34 17.45 -10.55
CA LYS A 1038 -4.13 18.19 -10.95
C LYS A 1038 -4.34 18.83 -12.31
N LEU A 1039 -4.12 20.14 -12.42
CA LEU A 1039 -4.29 20.91 -13.65
C LEU A 1039 -3.00 21.68 -13.98
N GLY A 1040 -2.39 21.42 -15.14
CA GLY A 1040 -1.28 22.22 -15.64
C GLY A 1040 -1.77 23.62 -16.03
N ILE A 1041 -1.17 24.66 -15.46
CA ILE A 1041 -1.60 26.06 -15.62
C ILE A 1041 -0.50 26.98 -16.14
N SER A 1042 0.71 26.51 -16.49
CA SER A 1042 1.81 27.41 -16.90
C SER A 1042 1.42 28.28 -18.10
N GLU A 1043 0.94 27.65 -19.18
CA GLU A 1043 0.51 28.37 -20.40
C GLU A 1043 -0.72 29.25 -20.11
N LEU A 1044 -1.51 28.89 -19.10
CA LEU A 1044 -2.70 29.63 -18.70
C LEU A 1044 -2.32 30.93 -18.04
N LEU A 1045 -1.35 30.88 -17.14
CA LEU A 1045 -0.82 32.07 -16.48
C LEU A 1045 -0.14 33.01 -17.47
N GLU A 1046 0.57 32.48 -18.47
CA GLU A 1046 1.16 33.28 -19.54
C GLU A 1046 0.10 34.05 -20.34
N ASP A 1047 -0.95 33.36 -20.81
CA ASP A 1047 -2.00 34.00 -21.62
C ASP A 1047 -2.87 34.98 -20.83
N LEU A 1048 -2.97 34.80 -19.52
CA LEU A 1048 -3.65 35.73 -18.62
C LEU A 1048 -2.71 36.84 -18.08
N GLU A 1049 -1.48 36.93 -18.59
CA GLU A 1049 -0.43 37.85 -18.13
C GLU A 1049 -0.23 37.80 -16.60
N ALA A 1050 -0.44 36.64 -15.99
CA ALA A 1050 -0.47 36.41 -14.55
C ALA A 1050 0.81 35.75 -14.00
N ASP A 1051 1.81 35.46 -14.84
CA ASP A 1051 3.08 34.83 -14.43
C ASP A 1051 3.85 35.61 -13.35
N GLY A 1052 3.69 36.92 -13.30
CA GLY A 1052 4.30 37.79 -12.29
C GLY A 1052 3.45 38.01 -11.03
N ASP A 1053 2.21 37.52 -10.99
CA ASP A 1053 1.30 37.77 -9.87
C ASP A 1053 1.67 36.85 -8.69
N GLU A 1054 1.70 37.37 -7.46
CA GLU A 1054 2.01 36.58 -6.25
C GLU A 1054 0.92 35.57 -5.88
N SER A 1055 -0.29 35.80 -6.37
CA SER A 1055 -1.46 34.96 -6.13
C SER A 1055 -2.41 35.01 -7.31
N ILE A 1056 -3.23 33.98 -7.45
CA ILE A 1056 -4.26 33.90 -8.47
C ILE A 1056 -5.62 33.63 -7.85
N TRP A 1057 -6.68 34.00 -8.56
CA TRP A 1057 -8.04 33.64 -8.21
C TRP A 1057 -8.40 32.31 -8.82
N VAL A 1058 -8.93 31.39 -8.01
CA VAL A 1058 -9.42 30.10 -8.45
C VAL A 1058 -10.91 30.01 -8.12
N SER A 1059 -11.72 29.72 -9.14
CA SER A 1059 -13.16 29.51 -9.00
C SER A 1059 -13.49 28.04 -9.27
N LEU A 1060 -14.09 27.38 -8.29
CA LEU A 1060 -14.65 26.03 -8.40
C LEU A 1060 -16.15 26.15 -8.66
N VAL A 1061 -16.60 25.70 -9.82
CA VAL A 1061 -17.98 25.88 -10.29
C VAL A 1061 -18.67 24.51 -10.35
N PRO A 1062 -19.52 24.17 -9.36
CA PRO A 1062 -20.27 22.91 -9.40
C PRO A 1062 -21.23 22.89 -10.59
N GLN A 1063 -21.33 21.73 -11.26
CA GLN A 1063 -22.16 21.56 -12.45
C GLN A 1063 -23.30 20.57 -12.19
N GLY A 1064 -24.44 20.79 -12.86
CA GLY A 1064 -25.58 19.85 -12.88
C GLY A 1064 -26.19 19.54 -11.51
N ASP A 1065 -26.13 20.50 -10.56
CA ASP A 1065 -26.58 20.35 -9.16
C ASP A 1065 -25.87 19.22 -8.38
N THR A 1066 -24.70 18.78 -8.87
CA THR A 1066 -23.96 17.63 -8.30
C THR A 1066 -22.98 18.01 -7.19
N GLY A 1067 -22.76 19.31 -6.97
CA GLY A 1067 -21.76 19.82 -6.03
C GLY A 1067 -22.05 19.50 -4.56
N VAL A 1068 -23.32 19.25 -4.20
CA VAL A 1068 -23.71 18.81 -2.85
C VAL A 1068 -23.11 17.45 -2.45
N ASN A 1069 -22.68 16.65 -3.43
CA ASN A 1069 -22.05 15.35 -3.21
C ASN A 1069 -20.52 15.43 -3.13
N ILE A 1070 -19.94 16.63 -3.16
CA ILE A 1070 -18.51 16.87 -3.23
C ILE A 1070 -18.07 17.71 -2.03
N SER A 1071 -17.11 17.21 -1.26
CA SER A 1071 -16.37 18.00 -0.27
C SER A 1071 -14.90 18.12 -0.70
N ILE A 1072 -14.26 19.25 -0.45
CA ILE A 1072 -12.88 19.52 -0.86
C ILE A 1072 -12.06 19.96 0.36
N ASP A 1073 -10.90 19.35 0.59
CA ASP A 1073 -10.02 19.68 1.71
C ASP A 1073 -9.20 20.97 1.46
N GLY A 1074 -8.87 21.28 0.20
CA GLY A 1074 -8.25 22.56 -0.15
C GLY A 1074 -7.69 22.66 -1.57
N ILE A 1075 -7.03 23.78 -1.84
CA ILE A 1075 -6.42 24.12 -3.14
C ILE A 1075 -5.00 24.65 -2.91
N ARG A 1076 -4.03 24.20 -3.70
CA ARG A 1076 -2.64 24.69 -3.68
C ARG A 1076 -2.00 24.64 -5.05
N ILE A 1077 -0.81 25.21 -5.17
CA ILE A 1077 0.01 25.14 -6.39
C ILE A 1077 1.28 24.34 -6.09
N GLU A 1078 1.63 23.45 -7.01
CA GLU A 1078 2.83 22.60 -7.00
C GLU A 1078 3.60 22.79 -8.31
N TYR A 1079 4.88 22.37 -8.35
CA TYR A 1079 5.67 22.36 -9.58
C TYR A 1079 6.03 20.91 -9.93
N LEU A 1080 5.72 20.52 -11.15
CA LEU A 1080 5.96 19.17 -11.67
C LEU A 1080 7.10 19.20 -12.69
N ARG A 1081 8.15 18.42 -12.42
CA ARG A 1081 9.33 18.26 -13.30
C ARG A 1081 9.14 17.17 -14.34
#